data_AF-A0A7C5YQ67-F1
#
_entry.id   AF-A0A7C5YQ67-F1
#
_cell.length_a   1.000
_cell.length_b   1.000
_cell.length_c   1.000
_cell.angle_alpha   90.00
_cell.angle_beta   90.00
_cell.angle_gamma   90.00
#
_symmetry.space_group_name_H-M   'P 1'
#
loop_
_entity.id
_entity.type
_entity.pdbx_description
1 polymer ?
#
loop_
_entity_poly.entity_id
_entity_poly.type
_entity_poly.pdbx_seq_one_letter_code
_entity_poly.pdbx_strand_id
1 'polypeptide(L)'
;MVGYGAGISRLLRKVETGLFLGPLLALLLLPLAYQFTRPISLDLGSSHALPYLEGFFEPETAPLPEPLCPAGERHGPCPERLRYAYTSSRSHLHLPGIGRGPALLLLRMGGGVAGVRQTLLAGGRPLGTVAAGNFATYAYLLPTSAIGPDGLTLTWEGETASPPQDPRRLGIAVAYLLWLPLEGPVQPDWGQVFWVALAALALYLLARALDLSPAVSALLSALLVVLISLGIVLARLYVTIYTPRLAGLLMVLALLLPLLRRAVRLSLRRIGMEMPAGVERAFWRVTALAALVKLGGTLYPHLIVLDARPHAYRVYRFLSGETDSLFLPGSYSHLGWTVGLEGGQFPYSPLFHLLSVPLTLLPIPLPLGMGLLAGALDVARNLLLYLLGARIAGRPRAGLWAALLYTLLPAPYYLLSWGNYPTQLGLFAALLTLTFLVLKGERLSWRKVFPGWLGVLIFALLSYTVIGAMTALLLLLLLPLEATLAPSPGQRRRLGAIVGGLLLAEGIVFLLYHSNFSTYLWQETLPAVVRAVTGKVAGPTSLEVDPRLSLLSNWVANWIFTRNHLTEMGLLWAALGLLVLLAEPARRRWRPFLLAWLLTFPLLALFSGLVADLVLKHVFFLFPLFCLGAGTLAEALWRRSPAGRAAVFLFSCLLGGISLVRWLEYILVKRHFV
;
A
#
# COMPACT_ATOMS: atom_id res chain seq x y z
N MET A 1 -5.70 11.99 -41.62
CA MET A 1 -6.21 12.70 -40.43
C MET A 1 -7.70 13.05 -40.54
N VAL A 2 -8.52 12.18 -41.14
CA VAL A 2 -9.98 12.32 -41.21
C VAL A 2 -10.55 10.99 -40.71
N GLY A 3 -11.14 10.98 -39.51
CA GLY A 3 -11.64 9.74 -38.89
C GLY A 3 -11.89 9.78 -37.38
N TYR A 4 -11.43 10.81 -36.66
CA TYR A 4 -11.66 10.93 -35.21
C TYR A 4 -13.03 11.57 -34.85
N GLY A 5 -13.72 12.22 -35.79
CA GLY A 5 -15.01 12.90 -35.53
C GLY A 5 -16.23 11.99 -35.45
N ALA A 6 -16.20 10.80 -36.06
CA ALA A 6 -17.35 9.87 -36.06
C ALA A 6 -17.48 9.02 -34.77
N GLY A 7 -16.45 9.01 -33.93
CA GLY A 7 -16.44 8.24 -32.68
C GLY A 7 -17.26 8.88 -31.56
N ILE A 8 -17.27 10.21 -31.47
CA ILE A 8 -17.92 10.94 -30.37
C ILE A 8 -19.45 11.01 -30.58
N SER A 9 -19.93 11.18 -31.82
CA SER A 9 -21.37 11.22 -32.11
C SER A 9 -22.07 9.87 -31.98
N ARG A 10 -21.38 8.74 -32.23
CA ARG A 10 -21.88 7.39 -31.90
C ARG A 10 -21.82 7.09 -30.40
N LEU A 11 -20.89 7.69 -29.66
CA LEU A 11 -20.84 7.59 -28.19
C LEU A 11 -22.04 8.31 -27.55
N LEU A 12 -22.47 9.44 -28.12
CA LEU A 12 -23.55 10.27 -27.58
C LEU A 12 -24.96 9.82 -27.99
N ARG A 13 -25.16 9.13 -29.14
CA ARG A 13 -26.52 8.66 -29.54
C ARG A 13 -27.03 7.41 -28.81
N LYS A 14 -26.15 6.74 -28.07
CA LYS A 14 -26.54 5.74 -27.06
C LYS A 14 -26.25 6.32 -25.69
N VAL A 15 -26.94 7.41 -25.32
CA VAL A 15 -27.09 7.73 -23.89
C VAL A 15 -27.92 6.59 -23.31
N GLU A 16 -27.21 5.53 -22.93
CA GLU A 16 -27.77 4.32 -22.35
C GLU A 16 -28.39 4.75 -21.01
N THR A 17 -29.68 4.50 -20.84
CA THR A 17 -30.45 4.78 -19.61
C THR A 17 -29.73 4.34 -18.33
N GLY A 18 -28.83 3.35 -18.42
CA GLY A 18 -27.97 2.89 -17.33
C GLY A 18 -26.97 3.91 -16.78
N LEU A 19 -26.58 4.96 -17.52
CA LEU A 19 -25.63 5.98 -17.05
C LEU A 19 -26.14 6.75 -15.81
N PHE A 20 -27.44 7.04 -15.80
CA PHE A 20 -28.08 7.83 -14.74
C PHE A 20 -28.60 6.97 -13.59
N LEU A 21 -28.67 5.65 -13.74
CA LEU A 21 -29.27 4.76 -12.75
C LEU A 21 -28.60 4.90 -11.37
N GLY A 22 -27.27 4.80 -11.30
CA GLY A 22 -26.53 4.95 -10.05
C GLY A 22 -26.73 6.32 -9.39
N PRO A 23 -26.44 7.43 -10.08
CA PRO A 23 -26.69 8.77 -9.56
C PRO A 23 -28.14 9.02 -9.08
N LEU A 24 -29.14 8.55 -9.83
CA LEU A 24 -30.55 8.66 -9.42
C LEU A 24 -30.85 7.81 -8.18
N LEU A 25 -30.32 6.59 -8.09
CA LEU A 25 -30.43 5.77 -6.88
C LEU A 25 -29.76 6.44 -5.69
N ALA A 26 -28.66 7.16 -5.87
CA ALA A 26 -28.01 7.89 -4.77
C ALA A 26 -28.94 8.98 -4.21
N LEU A 27 -29.62 9.72 -5.09
CA LEU A 27 -30.61 10.73 -4.70
C LEU A 27 -31.83 10.15 -3.96
N LEU A 28 -32.17 8.88 -4.19
CA LEU A 28 -33.32 8.22 -3.55
C LEU A 28 -32.93 7.46 -2.28
N LEU A 29 -31.88 6.64 -2.33
CA LEU A 29 -31.51 5.72 -1.25
C LEU A 29 -30.74 6.40 -0.12
N LEU A 30 -29.94 7.44 -0.38
CA LEU A 30 -29.21 8.11 0.70
C LEU A 30 -30.16 8.85 1.64
N PRO A 31 -31.12 9.69 1.20
CA PRO A 31 -32.06 10.33 2.11
C PRO A 31 -32.81 9.33 3.01
N LEU A 32 -33.17 8.15 2.46
CA LEU A 32 -33.75 7.05 3.23
C LEU A 32 -32.76 6.47 4.25
N ALA A 33 -31.51 6.21 3.86
CA ALA A 33 -30.46 5.74 4.76
C ALA A 33 -30.21 6.70 5.93
N TYR A 34 -30.31 8.01 5.70
CA TYR A 34 -30.15 9.03 6.74
C TYR A 34 -31.23 8.99 7.81
N GLN A 35 -32.44 8.50 7.48
CA GLN A 35 -33.52 8.31 8.45
C GLN A 35 -33.22 7.20 9.47
N PHE A 36 -32.31 6.27 9.15
CA PHE A 36 -31.83 5.27 10.10
C PHE A 36 -30.72 5.87 10.96
N THR A 37 -31.10 6.61 11.99
CA THR A 37 -30.17 7.25 12.91
C THR A 37 -29.75 6.30 14.01
N ARG A 38 -28.44 6.06 14.14
CA ARG A 38 -27.86 5.30 15.25
C ARG A 38 -27.00 6.22 16.11
N PRO A 39 -26.85 5.93 17.41
CA PRO A 39 -25.81 6.53 18.23
C PRO A 39 -24.44 6.45 17.55
N ILE A 40 -23.66 7.53 17.61
CA ILE A 40 -22.31 7.58 17.09
C ILE A 40 -21.37 7.78 18.27
N SER A 41 -20.49 6.82 18.50
CA SER A 41 -19.45 6.90 19.52
C SER A 41 -18.08 7.11 18.88
N LEU A 42 -17.27 7.97 19.47
CA LEU A 42 -15.87 8.17 19.08
C LEU A 42 -14.99 8.20 20.34
N ASP A 43 -13.97 7.33 20.36
CA ASP A 43 -12.88 7.38 21.35
C ASP A 43 -11.78 8.28 20.81
N LEU A 44 -11.65 9.49 21.38
CA LEU A 44 -10.72 10.51 20.91
C LEU A 44 -9.27 10.16 21.24
N GLY A 45 -9.03 9.28 22.21
CA GLY A 45 -7.71 8.74 22.47
C GLY A 45 -7.38 7.51 21.61
N SER A 46 -8.20 7.19 20.62
CA SER A 46 -7.91 6.13 19.66
C SER A 46 -7.34 6.67 18.35
N SER A 47 -6.53 5.86 17.68
CA SER A 47 -6.06 6.17 16.32
C SER A 47 -7.20 6.28 15.30
N HIS A 48 -8.40 5.75 15.61
CA HIS A 48 -9.58 5.91 14.76
C HIS A 48 -10.17 7.31 14.80
N ALA A 49 -9.88 8.11 15.83
CA ALA A 49 -10.35 9.48 15.90
C ALA A 49 -9.51 10.44 15.05
N LEU A 50 -8.24 10.12 14.77
CA LEU A 50 -7.31 11.02 14.07
C LEU A 50 -7.85 11.63 12.77
N PRO A 51 -8.60 10.92 11.89
CA PRO A 51 -9.15 11.53 10.68
C PRO A 51 -10.21 12.62 10.92
N TYR A 52 -10.71 12.73 12.14
CA TYR A 52 -11.75 13.67 12.56
C TYR A 52 -11.21 14.82 13.42
N LEU A 53 -9.95 14.73 13.87
CA LEU A 53 -9.34 15.67 14.81
C LEU A 53 -8.39 16.64 14.09
N GLU A 54 -8.49 17.91 14.42
CA GLU A 54 -7.53 18.95 14.02
C GLU A 54 -7.12 19.76 15.25
N GLY A 55 -5.83 20.07 15.40
CA GLY A 55 -5.32 20.86 16.53
C GLY A 55 -5.35 20.12 17.88
N PHE A 56 -5.39 18.78 17.89
CA PHE A 56 -5.21 17.96 19.09
C PHE A 56 -3.77 17.45 19.18
N PHE A 57 -3.30 17.20 20.41
CA PHE A 57 -2.05 16.47 20.64
C PHE A 57 -2.26 14.96 20.45
N GLU A 58 -1.15 14.21 20.37
CA GLU A 58 -1.19 12.75 20.21
C GLU A 58 -1.95 12.06 21.35
N PRO A 59 -2.64 10.93 21.07
CA PRO A 59 -3.40 10.20 22.07
C PRO A 59 -2.57 9.70 23.26
N GLU A 60 -3.18 9.73 24.44
CA GLU A 60 -2.60 9.30 25.71
C GLU A 60 -3.53 8.36 26.47
N THR A 61 -2.97 7.67 27.49
CA THR A 61 -3.71 6.79 28.38
C THR A 61 -3.49 7.16 29.84
N ALA A 62 -4.57 7.18 30.63
CA ALA A 62 -4.51 7.27 32.09
C ALA A 62 -5.18 6.05 32.73
N PRO A 63 -4.81 5.68 33.98
CA PRO A 63 -5.60 4.75 34.78
C PRO A 63 -7.04 5.23 34.90
N LEU A 64 -8.01 4.33 34.81
CA LEU A 64 -9.40 4.71 35.10
C LEU A 64 -9.57 4.93 36.61
N PRO A 65 -10.24 6.02 37.04
CA PRO A 65 -10.59 6.20 38.44
C PRO A 65 -11.63 5.17 38.92
N GLU A 66 -12.52 4.71 38.04
CA GLU A 66 -13.48 3.63 38.27
C GLU A 66 -13.72 2.84 36.95
N PRO A 67 -13.94 1.51 37.00
CA PRO A 67 -14.23 0.73 35.80
C PRO A 67 -15.52 1.20 35.13
N LEU A 68 -15.44 1.48 33.82
CA LEU A 68 -16.52 2.04 32.99
C LEU A 68 -17.69 1.07 32.74
N CYS A 69 -17.57 -0.20 33.11
CA CYS A 69 -18.57 -1.22 32.86
C CYS A 69 -19.52 -1.36 34.04
N PRO A 70 -20.85 -1.27 33.84
CA PRO A 70 -21.80 -1.70 34.85
C PRO A 70 -21.57 -3.19 35.15
N ALA A 71 -21.56 -3.56 36.43
CA ALA A 71 -21.40 -4.94 36.86
C ALA A 71 -22.54 -5.82 36.30
N GLY A 72 -22.31 -6.50 35.17
CA GLY A 72 -23.32 -7.38 34.56
C GLY A 72 -23.17 -7.66 33.07
N GLU A 73 -22.57 -6.76 32.28
CA GLU A 73 -22.45 -6.94 30.83
C GLU A 73 -21.16 -7.70 30.44
N ARG A 74 -21.25 -9.03 30.36
CA ARG A 74 -20.12 -9.97 30.14
C ARG A 74 -19.64 -10.12 28.69
N HIS A 75 -19.71 -9.09 27.86
CA HIS A 75 -19.30 -9.20 26.45
C HIS A 75 -18.23 -8.19 26.05
N GLY A 76 -17.09 -8.24 26.75
CA GLY A 76 -15.84 -7.59 26.32
C GLY A 76 -14.87 -7.34 27.48
N PRO A 77 -13.54 -7.27 27.24
CA PRO A 77 -12.61 -6.80 28.25
C PRO A 77 -12.92 -5.32 28.56
N CYS A 78 -13.25 -5.02 29.82
CA CYS A 78 -13.40 -3.64 30.25
C CYS A 78 -12.05 -2.94 30.06
N PRO A 79 -11.99 -1.79 29.37
CA PRO A 79 -10.73 -1.07 29.22
C PRO A 79 -10.23 -0.71 30.61
N GLU A 80 -8.99 -1.08 30.95
CA GLU A 80 -8.37 -0.76 32.25
C GLU A 80 -7.86 0.69 32.31
N ARG A 81 -7.82 1.37 31.15
CA ARG A 81 -7.26 2.72 30.98
C ARG A 81 -8.21 3.61 30.17
N LEU A 82 -8.31 4.85 30.59
CA LEU A 82 -8.97 5.92 29.84
C LEU A 82 -8.04 6.38 28.73
N ARG A 83 -8.52 6.37 27.49
CA ARG A 83 -7.83 6.94 26.34
C ARG A 83 -8.35 8.37 26.12
N TYR A 84 -7.46 9.33 25.89
CA TYR A 84 -7.83 10.71 25.64
C TYR A 84 -6.83 11.44 24.74
N ALA A 85 -7.21 12.59 24.22
CA ALA A 85 -6.31 13.52 23.54
C ALA A 85 -6.46 14.92 24.14
N TYR A 86 -5.35 15.62 24.35
CA TYR A 86 -5.37 17.02 24.79
C TYR A 86 -5.70 17.94 23.62
N THR A 87 -6.58 18.91 23.86
CA THR A 87 -6.76 20.05 22.95
C THR A 87 -5.55 20.98 23.02
N SER A 88 -5.38 21.81 21.97
CA SER A 88 -4.47 22.96 21.96
C SER A 88 -5.25 24.25 22.23
N SER A 89 -4.69 25.43 21.91
CA SER A 89 -5.41 26.70 22.06
C SER A 89 -6.65 26.78 21.16
N ARG A 90 -6.61 26.05 20.04
CA ARG A 90 -7.74 25.87 19.13
C ARG A 90 -7.74 24.46 18.56
N SER A 91 -8.81 23.72 18.82
CA SER A 91 -8.96 22.35 18.33
C SER A 91 -10.33 22.15 17.70
N HIS A 92 -10.40 21.32 16.65
CA HIS A 92 -11.64 21.00 15.95
C HIS A 92 -11.86 19.49 15.91
N LEU A 93 -13.07 19.05 16.23
CA LEU A 93 -13.55 17.70 15.98
C LEU A 93 -14.67 17.75 14.95
N HIS A 94 -14.44 17.11 13.81
CA HIS A 94 -15.36 17.06 12.69
C HIS A 94 -16.14 15.74 12.71
N LEU A 95 -17.47 15.83 12.71
CA LEU A 95 -18.36 14.69 12.54
C LEU A 95 -19.09 14.86 11.19
N PRO A 96 -18.43 14.51 10.07
CA PRO A 96 -18.98 14.73 8.74
C PRO A 96 -20.10 13.73 8.45
N GLY A 97 -21.07 14.17 7.66
CA GLY A 97 -22.14 13.31 7.17
C GLY A 97 -23.05 12.73 8.23
N ILE A 98 -23.09 13.29 9.45
CA ILE A 98 -24.04 12.86 10.49
C ILE A 98 -25.50 13.21 10.17
N GLY A 99 -25.73 14.11 9.21
CA GLY A 99 -27.06 14.62 8.86
C GLY A 99 -27.52 15.73 9.81
N ARG A 100 -28.58 16.45 9.45
CA ARG A 100 -29.09 17.58 10.25
C ARG A 100 -30.39 17.19 10.94
N GLY A 101 -30.33 17.13 12.27
CA GLY A 101 -31.45 16.87 13.16
C GLY A 101 -31.09 17.30 14.58
N PRO A 102 -32.08 17.45 15.49
CA PRO A 102 -31.78 17.66 16.90
C PRO A 102 -31.04 16.46 17.49
N ALA A 103 -30.12 16.70 18.42
CA ALA A 103 -29.31 15.63 19.03
C ALA A 103 -28.92 15.96 20.46
N LEU A 104 -28.66 14.92 21.25
CA LEU A 104 -27.97 15.02 22.54
C LEU A 104 -26.49 14.63 22.33
N LEU A 105 -25.60 15.51 22.76
CA LEU A 105 -24.16 15.29 22.72
C LEU A 105 -23.66 15.03 24.15
N LEU A 106 -23.03 13.88 24.35
CA LEU A 106 -22.32 13.54 25.58
C LEU A 106 -20.82 13.56 25.32
N LEU A 107 -20.09 14.37 26.10
CA LEU A 107 -18.63 14.47 26.01
C LEU A 107 -18.00 14.14 27.36
N ARG A 108 -17.08 13.18 27.38
CA ARG A 108 -16.25 12.93 28.56
C ARG A 108 -14.96 13.72 28.43
N MET A 109 -14.81 14.74 29.28
CA MET A 109 -13.71 15.70 29.21
C MET A 109 -13.21 16.02 30.62
N GLY A 110 -11.96 16.41 30.73
CA GLY A 110 -11.31 16.77 31.99
C GLY A 110 -9.80 16.77 31.78
N GLY A 111 -9.04 16.45 32.82
CA GLY A 111 -7.59 16.50 32.80
C GLY A 111 -7.03 17.91 32.50
N GLY A 112 -5.72 17.99 32.31
CA GLY A 112 -5.03 19.23 31.95
C GLY A 112 -4.45 19.95 33.17
N VAL A 113 -3.90 21.14 32.91
CA VAL A 113 -3.26 21.96 33.95
C VAL A 113 -4.32 22.75 34.71
N ALA A 114 -4.29 22.70 36.05
CA ALA A 114 -5.23 23.43 36.89
C ALA A 114 -5.29 24.92 36.51
N GLY A 115 -6.52 25.46 36.44
CA GLY A 115 -6.78 26.84 36.03
C GLY A 115 -7.07 27.03 34.53
N VAL A 116 -6.64 26.10 33.66
CA VAL A 116 -6.94 26.16 32.22
C VAL A 116 -8.43 26.05 31.97
N ARG A 117 -8.97 26.95 31.12
CA ARG A 117 -10.36 26.96 30.69
C ARG A 117 -10.48 27.03 29.18
N GLN A 118 -11.41 26.25 28.63
CA GLN A 118 -11.73 26.29 27.21
C GLN A 118 -13.23 26.39 26.98
N THR A 119 -13.61 27.20 26.01
CA THR A 119 -14.98 27.33 25.54
C THR A 119 -15.21 26.29 24.45
N LEU A 120 -16.22 25.46 24.65
CA LEU A 120 -16.69 24.51 23.64
C LEU A 120 -17.75 25.21 22.78
N LEU A 121 -17.58 25.15 21.47
CA LEU A 121 -18.54 25.64 20.48
C LEU A 121 -19.04 24.49 19.60
N ALA A 122 -20.30 24.55 19.18
CA ALA A 122 -20.88 23.69 18.15
C ALA A 122 -21.38 24.56 17.00
N GLY A 123 -20.81 24.37 15.81
CA GLY A 123 -21.15 25.19 14.63
C GLY A 123 -20.95 26.69 14.88
N GLY A 124 -19.94 27.07 15.67
CA GLY A 124 -19.65 28.45 16.06
C GLY A 124 -20.49 29.02 17.20
N ARG A 125 -21.43 28.25 17.77
CA ARG A 125 -22.23 28.69 18.93
C ARG A 125 -21.64 28.14 20.24
N PRO A 126 -21.43 28.97 21.27
CA PRO A 126 -20.88 28.50 22.54
C PRO A 126 -21.90 27.57 23.23
N LEU A 127 -21.43 26.39 23.63
CA LEU A 127 -22.17 25.41 24.43
C LEU A 127 -21.87 25.56 25.93
N GLY A 128 -20.65 26.01 26.27
CA GLY A 128 -20.23 26.26 27.64
C GLY A 128 -18.72 26.35 27.78
N THR A 129 -18.26 26.79 28.95
CA THR A 129 -16.85 26.80 29.31
C THR A 129 -16.56 25.64 30.23
N VAL A 130 -15.47 24.94 29.96
CA VAL A 130 -15.02 23.76 30.70
C VAL A 130 -13.68 24.12 31.32
N ALA A 131 -13.49 23.73 32.58
CA ALA A 131 -12.23 23.89 33.27
C ALA A 131 -11.47 22.57 33.33
N ALA A 132 -10.14 22.63 33.29
CA ALA A 132 -9.29 21.50 33.59
C ALA A 132 -9.56 20.99 35.02
N GLY A 133 -9.64 19.67 35.19
CA GLY A 133 -10.04 19.04 36.44
C GLY A 133 -10.26 17.53 36.30
N ASN A 134 -11.07 16.92 37.17
CA ASN A 134 -11.43 15.51 37.01
C ASN A 134 -12.25 15.28 35.74
N PHE A 135 -12.09 14.12 35.11
CA PHE A 135 -12.93 13.74 33.97
C PHE A 135 -14.40 13.65 34.39
N ALA A 136 -15.25 14.42 33.72
CA ALA A 136 -16.70 14.41 33.88
C ALA A 136 -17.38 14.25 32.52
N THR A 137 -18.63 13.79 32.54
CA THR A 137 -19.46 13.71 31.33
C THR A 137 -20.36 14.93 31.27
N TYR A 138 -20.24 15.70 30.20
CA TYR A 138 -21.03 16.88 29.91
C TYR A 138 -22.08 16.55 28.88
N ALA A 139 -23.34 16.94 29.14
CA ALA A 139 -24.47 16.69 28.28
C ALA A 139 -24.97 18.01 27.67
N TYR A 140 -25.00 18.08 26.33
CA TYR A 140 -25.42 19.26 25.59
C TYR A 140 -26.54 18.92 24.62
N LEU A 141 -27.64 19.67 24.69
CA LEU A 141 -28.71 19.59 23.70
C LEU A 141 -28.32 20.43 22.48
N LEU A 142 -28.19 19.79 21.32
CA LEU A 142 -27.83 20.44 20.07
C LEU A 142 -29.08 20.69 19.22
N PRO A 143 -29.46 21.96 18.97
CA PRO A 143 -30.51 22.25 17.98
C PRO A 143 -29.98 21.98 16.56
N THR A 144 -30.87 21.69 15.61
CA THR A 144 -30.52 21.44 14.20
C THR A 144 -29.67 22.56 13.59
N SER A 145 -29.86 23.81 14.03
CA SER A 145 -29.09 24.97 13.57
C SER A 145 -27.62 24.97 14.01
N ALA A 146 -27.23 24.15 15.00
CA ALA A 146 -25.84 23.97 15.40
C ALA A 146 -25.09 22.97 14.48
N ILE A 147 -25.82 22.27 13.60
CA ILE A 147 -25.26 21.32 12.63
C ILE A 147 -25.28 21.97 11.23
N GLY A 148 -24.09 22.10 10.65
CA GLY A 148 -23.87 22.65 9.32
C GLY A 148 -24.35 21.71 8.21
N PRO A 149 -24.27 22.16 6.94
CA PRO A 149 -24.61 21.33 5.79
C PRO A 149 -23.69 20.10 5.66
N ASP A 150 -22.41 20.24 6.01
CA ASP A 150 -21.38 19.20 5.88
C ASP A 150 -21.21 18.34 7.16
N GLY A 151 -22.01 18.62 8.21
CA GLY A 151 -21.97 17.92 9.49
C GLY A 151 -21.78 18.82 10.71
N LEU A 152 -21.35 18.23 11.82
CA LEU A 152 -21.07 18.95 13.07
C LEU A 152 -19.56 19.19 13.22
N THR A 153 -19.20 20.44 13.47
CA THR A 153 -17.85 20.80 13.93
C THR A 153 -17.96 21.26 15.38
N LEU A 154 -17.27 20.54 16.26
CA LEU A 154 -17.03 20.97 17.63
C LEU A 154 -15.69 21.67 17.70
N THR A 155 -15.66 22.83 18.33
CA THR A 155 -14.45 23.65 18.46
C THR A 155 -14.17 23.90 19.93
N TRP A 156 -12.93 23.67 20.35
CA TRP A 156 -12.45 24.11 21.65
C TRP A 156 -11.52 25.30 21.44
N GLU A 157 -11.82 26.41 22.11
CA GLU A 157 -11.02 27.64 22.05
C GLU A 157 -10.78 28.16 23.46
N GLY A 158 -9.53 28.45 23.81
CA GLY A 158 -9.22 29.07 25.10
C GLY A 158 -7.78 28.94 25.54
N GLU A 159 -7.60 28.94 26.86
CA GLU A 159 -6.30 28.94 27.51
C GLU A 159 -5.60 27.58 27.33
N THR A 160 -4.28 27.63 27.43
CA THR A 160 -3.41 26.45 27.48
C THR A 160 -2.21 26.74 28.38
N ALA A 161 -1.74 25.72 29.08
CA ALA A 161 -0.58 25.80 29.95
C ALA A 161 0.29 24.55 29.83
N SER A 162 1.57 24.70 30.14
CA SER A 162 2.55 23.60 30.15
C SER A 162 2.71 23.07 31.58
N PRO A 163 2.46 21.77 31.85
CA PRO A 163 2.78 21.21 33.16
C PRO A 163 4.31 21.10 33.35
N PRO A 164 4.81 20.97 34.59
CA PRO A 164 6.24 21.11 34.90
C PRO A 164 7.21 20.20 34.13
N GLN A 165 6.74 19.07 33.60
CA GLN A 165 7.56 18.07 32.90
C GLN A 165 7.14 17.88 31.43
N ASP A 166 6.23 18.71 30.93
CA ASP A 166 5.76 18.62 29.55
C ASP A 166 5.83 20.00 28.90
N PRO A 167 6.67 20.18 27.86
CA PRO A 167 6.78 21.47 27.19
C PRO A 167 5.52 21.83 26.39
N ARG A 168 4.64 20.87 26.09
CA ARG A 168 3.42 21.13 25.32
C ARG A 168 2.50 22.08 26.08
N ARG A 169 1.91 23.05 25.38
CA ARG A 169 0.86 23.91 25.93
C ARG A 169 -0.48 23.18 25.80
N LEU A 170 -0.88 22.51 26.87
CA LEU A 170 -2.04 21.63 26.89
C LEU A 170 -3.32 22.40 27.26
N GLY A 171 -4.40 22.07 26.56
CA GLY A 171 -5.76 22.45 26.89
C GLY A 171 -6.43 21.44 27.82
N ILE A 172 -7.64 21.04 27.48
CA ILE A 172 -8.45 20.06 28.20
C ILE A 172 -8.30 18.71 27.49
N ALA A 173 -8.19 17.63 28.27
CA ALA A 173 -8.24 16.28 27.71
C ALA A 173 -9.69 15.90 27.38
N VAL A 174 -9.89 15.41 26.17
CA VAL A 174 -11.18 14.89 25.72
C VAL A 174 -11.00 13.40 25.44
N ALA A 175 -11.78 12.59 26.14
CA ALA A 175 -11.65 11.13 26.09
C ALA A 175 -12.63 10.52 25.09
N TYR A 176 -13.89 10.90 25.20
CA TYR A 176 -14.97 10.20 24.53
C TYR A 176 -16.07 11.14 24.11
N LEU A 177 -16.67 10.84 22.96
CA LEU A 177 -17.85 11.50 22.42
C LEU A 177 -18.92 10.45 22.14
N LEU A 178 -20.15 10.73 22.57
CA LEU A 178 -21.34 10.02 22.14
C LEU A 178 -22.36 11.03 21.61
N TRP A 179 -22.72 10.89 20.35
CA TRP A 179 -23.77 11.63 19.69
C TRP A 179 -25.03 10.77 19.61
N LEU A 180 -26.11 11.28 20.18
CA LEU A 180 -27.40 10.61 20.27
C LEU A 180 -28.43 11.41 19.45
N PRO A 181 -28.89 10.89 18.29
CA PRO A 181 -29.95 11.53 17.52
C PRO A 181 -31.24 11.55 18.36
N LEU A 182 -31.96 12.68 18.34
CA LEU A 182 -33.32 12.76 18.90
C LEU A 182 -34.36 12.46 17.83
N GLU A 183 -35.58 12.10 18.24
CA GLU A 183 -36.67 11.79 17.31
C GLU A 183 -36.98 12.96 16.37
N GLY A 184 -37.15 12.65 15.08
CA GLY A 184 -37.50 13.62 14.05
C GLY A 184 -36.88 13.30 12.68
N PRO A 185 -37.34 13.99 11.62
CA PRO A 185 -36.76 13.82 10.29
C PRO A 185 -35.33 14.36 10.26
N VAL A 186 -34.41 13.58 9.67
CA VAL A 186 -33.02 13.98 9.49
C VAL A 186 -32.78 14.40 8.05
N GLN A 187 -32.29 15.61 7.84
CA GLN A 187 -31.86 16.03 6.50
C GLN A 187 -30.54 15.35 6.16
N PRO A 188 -30.41 14.75 4.95
CA PRO A 188 -29.16 14.14 4.53
C PRO A 188 -28.07 15.21 4.33
N ASP A 189 -26.82 14.78 4.46
CA ASP A 189 -25.69 15.57 3.97
C ASP A 189 -25.69 15.52 2.43
N TRP A 190 -26.04 16.63 1.80
CA TRP A 190 -26.10 16.74 0.33
C TRP A 190 -24.72 16.66 -0.33
N GLY A 191 -23.65 17.03 0.40
CA GLY A 191 -22.27 16.81 -0.05
C GLY A 191 -21.99 15.31 -0.18
N GLN A 192 -22.37 14.52 0.82
CA GLN A 192 -22.26 13.07 0.76
C GLN A 192 -23.10 12.46 -0.38
N VAL A 193 -24.32 12.96 -0.60
CA VAL A 193 -25.16 12.54 -1.75
C VAL A 193 -24.45 12.81 -3.08
N PHE A 194 -23.87 14.00 -3.23
CA PHE A 194 -23.08 14.36 -4.41
C PHE A 194 -21.88 13.42 -4.61
N TRP A 195 -21.09 13.15 -3.56
CA TRP A 195 -19.92 12.28 -3.66
C TRP A 195 -20.29 10.84 -4.02
N VAL A 196 -21.40 10.31 -3.50
CA VAL A 196 -21.90 8.98 -3.89
C VAL A 196 -22.36 8.96 -5.34
N ALA A 197 -23.12 9.97 -5.78
CA ALA A 197 -23.54 10.08 -7.16
C ALA A 197 -22.34 10.17 -8.12
N LEU A 198 -21.31 10.94 -7.74
CA LEU A 198 -20.07 11.07 -8.51
C LEU A 198 -19.29 9.75 -8.55
N ALA A 199 -19.16 9.05 -7.42
CA ALA A 199 -18.53 7.73 -7.37
C ALA A 199 -19.27 6.71 -8.24
N ALA A 200 -20.60 6.70 -8.19
CA ALA A 200 -21.45 5.83 -9.01
C ALA A 200 -21.27 6.10 -10.52
N LEU A 201 -21.26 7.37 -10.92
CA LEU A 201 -21.00 7.78 -12.29
C LEU A 201 -19.58 7.39 -12.73
N ALA A 202 -18.57 7.68 -11.92
CA ALA A 202 -17.18 7.36 -12.22
C ALA A 202 -16.95 5.83 -12.34
N LEU A 203 -17.57 5.03 -11.47
CA LEU A 203 -17.54 3.57 -11.57
C LEU A 203 -18.21 3.07 -12.85
N TYR A 204 -19.35 3.65 -13.25
CA TYR A 204 -19.99 3.33 -14.52
C TYR A 204 -19.02 3.59 -15.68
N LEU A 205 -18.42 4.79 -15.75
CA LEU A 205 -17.47 5.17 -16.80
C LEU A 205 -16.23 4.27 -16.82
N LEU A 206 -15.67 3.94 -15.64
CA LEU A 206 -14.56 2.99 -15.52
C LEU A 206 -14.97 1.60 -16.03
N ALA A 207 -16.15 1.11 -15.66
CA ALA A 207 -16.68 -0.16 -16.13
C ALA A 207 -16.86 -0.19 -17.66
N ARG A 208 -17.32 0.92 -18.27
CA ARG A 208 -17.37 1.07 -19.74
C ARG A 208 -15.97 1.03 -20.35
N ALA A 209 -15.00 1.74 -19.76
CA ALA A 209 -13.61 1.75 -20.22
C ALA A 209 -12.91 0.37 -20.10
N LEU A 210 -13.45 -0.52 -19.26
CA LEU A 210 -13.06 -1.93 -19.10
C LEU A 210 -13.83 -2.90 -20.01
N ASP A 211 -14.54 -2.38 -21.02
CA ASP A 211 -15.31 -3.15 -22.00
C ASP A 211 -16.34 -4.08 -21.35
N LEU A 212 -16.94 -3.68 -20.22
CA LEU A 212 -18.13 -4.36 -19.66
C LEU A 212 -19.36 -4.05 -20.53
N SER A 213 -20.51 -4.68 -20.28
CA SER A 213 -21.77 -4.30 -20.96
C SER A 213 -22.45 -3.14 -20.21
N PRO A 214 -23.32 -2.35 -20.87
CA PRO A 214 -24.01 -1.24 -20.22
C PRO A 214 -24.81 -1.67 -18.99
N ALA A 215 -25.50 -2.80 -19.09
CA ALA A 215 -26.28 -3.38 -18.00
C ALA A 215 -25.40 -3.77 -16.80
N VAL A 216 -24.25 -4.40 -17.04
CA VAL A 216 -23.30 -4.76 -15.96
C VAL A 216 -22.70 -3.50 -15.35
N SER A 217 -22.34 -2.49 -16.15
CA SER A 217 -21.85 -1.20 -15.65
C SER A 217 -22.89 -0.49 -14.77
N ALA A 218 -24.16 -0.47 -15.19
CA ALA A 218 -25.27 0.09 -14.42
C ALA A 218 -25.52 -0.69 -13.12
N LEU A 219 -25.47 -2.02 -13.17
CA LEU A 219 -25.61 -2.87 -11.99
C LEU A 219 -24.49 -2.62 -10.98
N LEU A 220 -23.24 -2.54 -11.41
CA LEU A 220 -22.09 -2.24 -10.52
C LEU A 220 -22.21 -0.85 -9.90
N SER A 221 -22.64 0.14 -10.68
CA SER A 221 -22.90 1.50 -10.21
C SER A 221 -24.03 1.54 -9.16
N ALA A 222 -25.14 0.86 -9.42
CA ALA A 222 -26.26 0.73 -8.48
C ALA A 222 -25.86 -0.03 -7.22
N LEU A 223 -25.11 -1.13 -7.35
CA LEU A 223 -24.62 -1.91 -6.22
C LEU A 223 -23.70 -1.08 -5.32
N LEU A 224 -22.82 -0.26 -5.89
CA LEU A 224 -21.98 0.66 -5.12
C LEU A 224 -22.84 1.59 -4.26
N VAL A 225 -23.89 2.18 -4.82
CA VAL A 225 -24.81 3.06 -4.08
C VAL A 225 -25.48 2.30 -2.95
N VAL A 226 -26.03 1.11 -3.21
CA VAL A 226 -26.68 0.28 -2.18
C VAL A 226 -25.70 -0.06 -1.05
N LEU A 227 -24.46 -0.44 -1.37
CA LEU A 227 -23.43 -0.75 -0.38
C LEU A 227 -23.03 0.48 0.44
N ILE A 228 -22.89 1.65 -0.19
CA ILE A 228 -22.59 2.89 0.53
C ILE A 228 -23.78 3.31 1.40
N SER A 229 -25.02 3.23 0.92
CA SER A 229 -26.23 3.50 1.70
C SER A 229 -26.30 2.59 2.93
N LEU A 230 -26.09 1.28 2.76
CA LEU A 230 -26.02 0.34 3.87
C LEU A 230 -24.86 0.70 4.83
N GLY A 231 -23.71 1.07 4.29
CA GLY A 231 -22.57 1.57 5.06
C GLY A 231 -22.90 2.83 5.85
N ILE A 232 -23.70 3.76 5.33
CA ILE A 232 -24.16 4.96 6.04
C ILE A 232 -25.09 4.60 7.21
N VAL A 233 -25.90 3.54 7.07
CA VAL A 233 -26.73 3.03 8.16
C VAL A 233 -25.89 2.37 9.26
N LEU A 234 -24.85 1.63 8.88
CA LEU A 234 -24.06 0.80 9.82
C LEU A 234 -22.86 1.53 10.44
N ALA A 235 -22.18 2.38 9.68
CA ALA A 235 -20.89 2.98 10.00
C ALA A 235 -20.73 4.38 9.37
N ARG A 236 -21.71 5.25 9.62
CA ARG A 236 -21.89 6.57 8.98
C ARG A 236 -20.62 7.40 8.83
N LEU A 237 -19.89 7.63 9.92
CA LEU A 237 -18.68 8.46 9.91
C LEU A 237 -17.62 7.88 8.97
N TYR A 238 -17.30 6.59 9.15
CA TYR A 238 -16.28 5.88 8.38
C TYR A 238 -16.52 5.95 6.87
N VAL A 239 -17.76 5.77 6.45
CA VAL A 239 -18.15 5.77 5.05
C VAL A 239 -18.13 7.19 4.47
N THR A 240 -18.61 8.17 5.23
CA THR A 240 -18.66 9.57 4.77
C THR A 240 -17.27 10.10 4.46
N ILE A 241 -16.30 9.96 5.38
CA ILE A 241 -14.95 10.48 5.13
C ILE A 241 -14.20 9.76 4.01
N TYR A 242 -14.57 8.52 3.71
CA TYR A 242 -13.94 7.74 2.64
C TYR A 242 -14.52 8.03 1.25
N THR A 243 -15.81 8.33 1.17
CA THR A 243 -16.54 8.44 -0.10
C THR A 243 -15.93 9.46 -1.08
N PRO A 244 -15.55 10.69 -0.68
CA PRO A 244 -14.92 11.65 -1.60
C PRO A 244 -13.61 11.12 -2.20
N ARG A 245 -12.81 10.41 -1.39
CA ARG A 245 -11.54 9.82 -1.83
C ARG A 245 -11.78 8.67 -2.82
N LEU A 246 -12.78 7.84 -2.56
CA LEU A 246 -13.20 6.77 -3.47
C LEU A 246 -13.71 7.34 -4.80
N ALA A 247 -14.54 8.39 -4.75
CA ALA A 247 -15.03 9.09 -5.95
C ALA A 247 -13.86 9.65 -6.78
N GLY A 248 -12.90 10.31 -6.13
CA GLY A 248 -11.68 10.81 -6.76
C GLY A 248 -10.85 9.71 -7.42
N LEU A 249 -10.62 8.59 -6.72
CA LEU A 249 -9.91 7.44 -7.28
C LEU A 249 -10.62 6.88 -8.52
N LEU A 250 -11.93 6.65 -8.43
CA LEU A 250 -12.73 6.12 -9.53
C LEU A 250 -12.69 7.05 -10.74
N MET A 251 -12.78 8.37 -10.51
CA MET A 251 -12.69 9.38 -11.55
C MET A 251 -11.32 9.35 -12.24
N VAL A 252 -10.25 9.38 -11.45
CA VAL A 252 -8.88 9.30 -11.97
C VAL A 252 -8.67 8.03 -12.79
N LEU A 253 -9.12 6.87 -12.30
CA LEU A 253 -9.03 5.62 -13.05
C LEU A 253 -9.86 5.64 -14.33
N ALA A 254 -11.09 6.17 -14.30
CA ALA A 254 -11.94 6.28 -15.48
C ALA A 254 -11.29 7.16 -16.58
N LEU A 255 -10.62 8.25 -16.18
CA LEU A 255 -9.95 9.17 -17.09
C LEU A 255 -8.59 8.64 -17.59
N LEU A 256 -7.78 8.06 -16.70
CA LEU A 256 -6.43 7.60 -17.05
C LEU A 256 -6.43 6.27 -17.79
N LEU A 257 -7.37 5.37 -17.52
CA LEU A 257 -7.35 4.02 -18.09
C LEU A 257 -7.30 4.02 -19.63
N PRO A 258 -8.13 4.78 -20.38
CA PRO A 258 -8.03 4.84 -21.84
C PRO A 258 -6.66 5.30 -22.36
N LEU A 259 -6.04 6.27 -21.67
CA LEU A 259 -4.71 6.79 -22.00
C LEU A 259 -3.64 5.73 -21.75
N LEU A 260 -3.70 5.04 -20.61
CA LEU A 260 -2.80 3.94 -20.26
C LEU A 260 -2.94 2.77 -21.23
N ARG A 261 -4.18 2.38 -21.60
CA ARG A 261 -4.44 1.35 -22.62
C ARG A 261 -3.75 1.69 -23.93
N ARG A 262 -3.90 2.94 -24.40
CA ARG A 262 -3.26 3.41 -25.63
C ARG A 262 -1.74 3.42 -25.52
N ALA A 263 -1.19 3.95 -24.44
CA ALA A 263 0.25 4.01 -24.21
C ALA A 263 0.87 2.60 -24.17
N VAL A 264 0.26 1.66 -23.44
CA VAL A 264 0.72 0.27 -23.37
C VAL A 264 0.65 -0.41 -24.74
N ARG A 265 -0.47 -0.28 -25.48
CA ARG A 265 -0.56 -0.85 -26.84
C ARG A 265 0.55 -0.32 -27.76
N LEU A 266 0.82 0.98 -27.73
CA LEU A 266 1.90 1.58 -28.53
C LEU A 266 3.28 1.05 -28.11
N SER A 267 3.53 0.95 -26.81
CA SER A 267 4.78 0.39 -26.27
C SER A 267 4.96 -1.08 -26.63
N LEU A 268 3.91 -1.90 -26.53
CA LEU A 268 3.92 -3.31 -26.92
C LEU A 268 4.25 -3.48 -28.41
N ARG A 269 3.61 -2.70 -29.28
CA ARG A 269 3.91 -2.71 -30.73
C ARG A 269 5.37 -2.37 -31.02
N ARG A 270 5.94 -1.38 -30.34
CA ARG A 270 7.37 -1.00 -30.49
C ARG A 270 8.35 -2.11 -30.09
N ILE A 271 7.92 -3.05 -29.25
CA ILE A 271 8.75 -4.20 -28.87
C ILE A 271 8.37 -5.48 -29.62
N GLY A 272 7.48 -5.40 -30.62
CA GLY A 272 7.05 -6.56 -31.42
C GLY A 272 6.15 -7.52 -30.64
N MET A 273 5.45 -7.03 -29.62
CA MET A 273 4.48 -7.80 -28.85
C MET A 273 3.07 -7.27 -29.09
N GLU A 274 2.11 -8.16 -29.05
CA GLU A 274 0.70 -7.82 -29.09
C GLU A 274 -0.04 -8.57 -27.99
N MET A 275 -1.05 -7.92 -27.41
CA MET A 275 -1.93 -8.53 -26.42
C MET A 275 -3.23 -8.89 -27.15
N PRO A 276 -3.60 -10.19 -27.23
CA PRO A 276 -4.87 -10.58 -27.84
C PRO A 276 -6.03 -9.86 -27.16
N ALA A 277 -7.03 -9.41 -27.92
CA ALA A 277 -8.09 -8.55 -27.40
C ALA A 277 -8.80 -9.09 -26.14
N GLY A 278 -9.03 -10.41 -26.06
CA GLY A 278 -9.59 -11.05 -24.86
C GLY A 278 -8.66 -10.98 -23.64
N VAL A 279 -7.36 -11.20 -23.85
CA VAL A 279 -6.33 -11.10 -22.81
C VAL A 279 -6.17 -9.66 -22.36
N GLU A 280 -6.25 -8.70 -23.29
CA GLU A 280 -6.16 -7.28 -22.98
C GLU A 280 -7.31 -6.79 -22.12
N ARG A 281 -8.54 -7.16 -22.46
CA ARG A 281 -9.71 -6.87 -21.63
C ARG A 281 -9.55 -7.41 -20.22
N ALA A 282 -9.14 -8.67 -20.09
CA ALA A 282 -8.92 -9.29 -18.78
C ALA A 282 -7.78 -8.62 -18.01
N PHE A 283 -6.66 -8.31 -18.66
CA PHE A 283 -5.51 -7.66 -18.04
C PHE A 283 -5.87 -6.30 -17.43
N TRP A 284 -6.62 -5.47 -18.16
CA TRP A 284 -7.05 -4.17 -17.64
C TRP A 284 -8.07 -4.30 -16.51
N ARG A 285 -8.93 -5.32 -16.52
CA ARG A 285 -9.83 -5.61 -15.39
C ARG A 285 -9.06 -6.02 -14.14
N VAL A 286 -8.04 -6.88 -14.27
CA VAL A 286 -7.15 -7.26 -13.17
C VAL A 286 -6.39 -6.05 -12.64
N THR A 287 -5.87 -5.21 -13.54
CA THR A 287 -5.10 -4.02 -13.18
C THR A 287 -5.96 -2.97 -12.49
N ALA A 288 -7.18 -2.74 -12.98
CA ALA A 288 -8.14 -1.83 -12.35
C ALA A 288 -8.60 -2.36 -10.98
N LEU A 289 -8.87 -3.67 -10.86
CA LEU A 289 -9.18 -4.29 -9.56
C LEU A 289 -8.01 -4.12 -8.58
N ALA A 290 -6.78 -4.38 -9.01
CA ALA A 290 -5.58 -4.18 -8.20
C ALA A 290 -5.47 -2.71 -7.73
N ALA A 291 -5.71 -1.76 -8.63
CA ALA A 291 -5.68 -0.33 -8.30
C ALA A 291 -6.78 0.04 -7.30
N LEU A 292 -8.01 -0.42 -7.50
CA LEU A 292 -9.12 -0.15 -6.59
C LEU A 292 -8.86 -0.70 -5.19
N VAL A 293 -8.36 -1.92 -5.07
CA VAL A 293 -8.09 -2.53 -3.75
C VAL A 293 -6.87 -1.90 -3.08
N LYS A 294 -5.77 -1.70 -3.81
CA LYS A 294 -4.51 -1.18 -3.23
C LYS A 294 -4.58 0.31 -2.97
N LEU A 295 -4.91 1.11 -3.98
CA LEU A 295 -5.00 2.58 -3.83
C LEU A 295 -6.24 2.97 -3.03
N GLY A 296 -7.37 2.27 -3.21
CA GLY A 296 -8.56 2.50 -2.39
C GLY A 296 -8.30 2.16 -0.92
N GLY A 297 -7.53 1.10 -0.64
CA GLY A 297 -7.05 0.80 0.69
C GLY A 297 -6.13 1.88 1.25
N THR A 298 -5.17 2.38 0.47
CA THR A 298 -4.30 3.50 0.86
C THR A 298 -5.06 4.79 1.16
N LEU A 299 -6.14 5.05 0.43
CA LEU A 299 -7.00 6.20 0.65
C LEU A 299 -7.92 6.05 1.87
N TYR A 300 -8.04 4.84 2.44
CA TYR A 300 -8.88 4.60 3.59
C TYR A 300 -8.38 5.43 4.78
N PRO A 301 -9.19 6.32 5.36
CA PRO A 301 -8.69 7.33 6.31
C PRO A 301 -8.13 6.75 7.61
N HIS A 302 -8.57 5.55 8.00
CA HIS A 302 -8.11 4.89 9.21
C HIS A 302 -6.96 3.91 8.94
N LEU A 303 -6.42 3.87 7.71
CA LEU A 303 -5.23 3.08 7.43
C LEU A 303 -4.05 3.67 8.21
N ILE A 304 -3.44 2.86 9.07
CA ILE A 304 -2.22 3.22 9.78
C ILE A 304 -1.05 2.60 9.03
N VAL A 305 -0.16 3.46 8.52
CA VAL A 305 1.07 3.05 7.86
C VAL A 305 2.27 3.41 8.72
N LEU A 306 2.99 2.40 9.17
CA LEU A 306 4.01 2.52 10.23
C LEU A 306 5.15 3.46 9.86
N ASP A 307 5.79 3.17 8.74
CA ASP A 307 7.02 3.86 8.35
C ASP A 307 6.72 5.10 7.49
N ALA A 308 5.44 5.44 7.28
CA ALA A 308 5.06 6.57 6.45
C ALA A 308 5.47 7.92 7.04
N ARG A 309 5.24 8.14 8.35
CA ARG A 309 5.63 9.38 9.04
C ARG A 309 7.17 9.53 9.09
N PRO A 310 7.96 8.51 9.49
CA PRO A 310 9.42 8.57 9.40
C PRO A 310 9.93 8.89 8.00
N HIS A 311 9.34 8.33 6.94
CA HIS A 311 9.75 8.64 5.57
C HIS A 311 9.38 10.07 5.15
N ALA A 312 8.19 10.56 5.49
CA ALA A 312 7.79 11.94 5.21
C ALA A 312 8.70 12.93 5.95
N TYR A 313 9.03 12.65 7.21
CA TYR A 313 9.96 13.47 8.00
C TYR A 313 11.33 13.64 7.33
N ARG A 314 11.86 12.58 6.71
CA ARG A 314 13.12 12.66 5.94
C ARG A 314 13.02 13.59 4.73
N VAL A 315 11.88 13.58 4.03
CA VAL A 315 11.64 14.52 2.92
C VAL A 315 11.57 15.95 3.45
N TYR A 316 10.90 16.18 4.58
CA TYR A 316 10.83 17.50 5.19
C TYR A 316 12.21 18.01 5.63
N ARG A 317 13.04 17.19 6.28
CA ARG A 317 14.43 17.55 6.62
C ARG A 317 15.24 17.94 5.39
N PHE A 318 15.13 17.16 4.31
CA PHE A 318 15.77 17.50 3.03
C PHE A 318 15.31 18.87 2.51
N LEU A 319 14.01 19.15 2.56
CA LEU A 319 13.45 20.45 2.14
C LEU A 319 13.79 21.60 3.09
N SER A 320 14.08 21.32 4.35
CA SER A 320 14.56 22.29 5.35
C SER A 320 16.05 22.62 5.23
N GLY A 321 16.75 22.09 4.22
CA GLY A 321 18.17 22.35 3.98
C GLY A 321 19.11 21.32 4.63
N GLU A 322 18.59 20.31 5.33
CA GLU A 322 19.39 19.23 5.91
C GLU A 322 19.68 18.13 4.88
N THR A 323 20.23 18.52 3.72
CA THR A 323 20.46 17.64 2.58
C THR A 323 21.34 16.45 2.94
N ASP A 324 22.36 16.69 3.75
CA ASP A 324 23.37 15.71 4.13
C ASP A 324 22.78 14.51 4.87
N SER A 325 21.65 14.68 5.56
CA SER A 325 20.95 13.61 6.29
C SER A 325 20.47 12.46 5.39
N LEU A 326 20.32 12.70 4.07
CA LEU A 326 19.93 11.68 3.09
C LEU A 326 21.13 11.06 2.36
N PHE A 327 22.24 11.80 2.22
CA PHE A 327 23.35 11.41 1.36
C PHE A 327 24.58 10.90 2.10
N LEU A 328 24.73 11.27 3.39
CA LEU A 328 25.87 10.92 4.22
C LEU A 328 25.50 9.86 5.27
N PRO A 329 26.49 9.10 5.77
CA PRO A 329 26.32 8.17 6.88
C PRO A 329 25.77 8.86 8.13
N GLY A 330 24.82 8.21 8.81
CA GLY A 330 24.19 8.72 10.01
C GLY A 330 23.18 7.74 10.61
N SER A 331 22.21 8.26 11.38
CA SER A 331 21.22 7.41 12.07
C SER A 331 20.31 6.62 11.12
N TYR A 332 20.14 7.06 9.87
CA TYR A 332 19.26 6.41 8.90
C TYR A 332 19.92 5.28 8.09
N SER A 333 21.24 5.29 8.00
CA SER A 333 22.04 4.25 7.35
C SER A 333 22.60 3.23 8.32
N HIS A 334 22.48 3.49 9.63
CA HIS A 334 22.93 2.57 10.66
C HIS A 334 22.08 1.29 10.67
N LEU A 335 22.72 0.13 10.57
CA LEU A 335 22.03 -1.16 10.48
C LEU A 335 21.39 -1.55 11.83
N GLY A 336 22.18 -1.49 12.91
CA GLY A 336 21.73 -1.67 14.29
C GLY A 336 20.90 -2.93 14.58
N TRP A 337 20.21 -2.91 15.72
CA TRP A 337 19.41 -4.04 16.22
C TRP A 337 18.25 -4.45 15.28
N THR A 338 17.79 -3.54 14.42
CA THR A 338 16.65 -3.80 13.53
C THR A 338 16.93 -4.92 12.52
N VAL A 339 18.19 -5.08 12.11
CA VAL A 339 18.64 -6.18 11.23
C VAL A 339 19.56 -7.17 11.95
N GLY A 340 19.68 -7.06 13.27
CA GLY A 340 20.54 -7.94 14.07
C GLY A 340 22.05 -7.77 13.78
N LEU A 341 22.48 -6.59 13.34
CA LEU A 341 23.89 -6.27 13.13
C LEU A 341 24.29 -5.10 14.05
N GLU A 342 25.04 -5.40 15.11
CA GLU A 342 25.51 -4.39 16.05
C GLU A 342 26.69 -3.60 15.45
N GLY A 343 26.36 -2.43 14.90
CA GLY A 343 27.28 -1.52 14.23
C GLY A 343 27.25 -1.61 12.71
N GLY A 344 27.90 -0.64 12.06
CA GLY A 344 27.98 -0.55 10.61
C GLY A 344 26.97 0.41 9.98
N GLN A 345 27.40 0.98 8.86
CA GLN A 345 26.65 1.92 8.05
C GLN A 345 26.46 1.33 6.67
N PHE A 346 25.22 1.24 6.22
CA PHE A 346 24.90 0.75 4.89
C PHE A 346 24.21 1.85 4.09
N PRO A 347 24.58 2.07 2.81
CA PRO A 347 23.95 3.10 1.99
C PRO A 347 22.43 2.91 2.00
N TYR A 348 21.70 3.88 2.55
CA TYR A 348 20.25 3.90 2.52
C TYR A 348 19.80 4.86 1.43
N SER A 349 19.48 4.33 0.25
CA SER A 349 19.27 5.18 -0.93
C SER A 349 18.25 6.32 -0.71
N PRO A 350 18.60 7.56 -1.17
CA PRO A 350 17.70 8.71 -1.10
C PRO A 350 16.66 8.75 -2.23
N LEU A 351 16.74 7.89 -3.24
CA LEU A 351 15.98 8.07 -4.49
C LEU A 351 14.47 8.13 -4.27
N PHE A 352 13.91 7.28 -3.40
CA PHE A 352 12.48 7.31 -3.11
C PHE A 352 12.05 8.64 -2.47
N HIS A 353 12.85 9.19 -1.57
CA HIS A 353 12.60 10.47 -0.90
C HIS A 353 12.66 11.62 -1.90
N LEU A 354 13.65 11.62 -2.80
CA LEU A 354 13.77 12.60 -3.88
C LEU A 354 12.59 12.55 -4.84
N LEU A 355 12.14 11.35 -5.22
CA LEU A 355 10.94 11.18 -6.06
C LEU A 355 9.65 11.58 -5.34
N SER A 356 9.67 11.66 -4.01
CA SER A 356 8.53 12.09 -3.20
C SER A 356 8.49 13.61 -3.00
N VAL A 357 9.58 14.34 -3.28
CA VAL A 357 9.61 15.81 -3.15
C VAL A 357 8.49 16.50 -3.94
N PRO A 358 8.24 16.20 -5.23
CA PRO A 358 7.15 16.86 -5.97
C PRO A 358 5.76 16.61 -5.38
N LEU A 359 5.59 15.56 -4.55
CA LEU A 359 4.30 15.26 -3.93
C LEU A 359 3.93 16.28 -2.84
N THR A 360 4.87 17.07 -2.34
CA THR A 360 4.59 18.18 -1.40
C THR A 360 3.85 19.34 -2.04
N LEU A 361 3.83 19.41 -3.37
CA LEU A 361 3.08 20.40 -4.14
C LEU A 361 1.59 20.04 -4.27
N LEU A 362 1.22 18.80 -3.94
CA LEU A 362 -0.17 18.35 -3.98
C LEU A 362 -0.91 18.79 -2.72
N PRO A 363 -2.20 19.13 -2.80
CA PRO A 363 -3.02 19.50 -1.64
C PRO A 363 -3.45 18.25 -0.83
N ILE A 364 -2.51 17.34 -0.56
CA ILE A 364 -2.72 16.13 0.24
C ILE A 364 -1.52 15.94 1.20
N PRO A 365 -1.71 15.28 2.35
CA PRO A 365 -0.61 14.96 3.24
C PRO A 365 0.48 14.13 2.53
N LEU A 366 1.74 14.51 2.68
CA LEU A 366 2.87 13.81 2.05
C LEU A 366 2.89 12.28 2.35
N PRO A 367 2.64 11.80 3.58
CA PRO A 367 2.55 10.36 3.86
C PRO A 367 1.53 9.62 2.96
N LEU A 368 0.39 10.26 2.68
CA LEU A 368 -0.63 9.71 1.80
C LEU A 368 -0.14 9.70 0.35
N GLY A 369 0.46 10.79 -0.13
CA GLY A 369 1.05 10.87 -1.46
C GLY A 369 2.10 9.78 -1.70
N MET A 370 2.99 9.54 -0.73
CA MET A 370 4.01 8.49 -0.78
C MET A 370 3.37 7.08 -0.85
N GLY A 371 2.32 6.85 -0.05
CA GLY A 371 1.54 5.60 -0.11
C GLY A 371 0.89 5.37 -1.47
N LEU A 372 0.31 6.42 -2.07
CA LEU A 372 -0.31 6.35 -3.40
C LEU A 372 0.73 6.06 -4.49
N LEU A 373 1.91 6.68 -4.42
CA LEU A 373 3.03 6.39 -5.32
C LEU A 373 3.45 4.92 -5.19
N ALA A 374 3.66 4.44 -3.96
CA ALA A 374 4.05 3.05 -3.72
C ALA A 374 2.99 2.04 -4.21
N GLY A 375 1.70 2.32 -3.97
CA GLY A 375 0.60 1.51 -4.50
C GLY A 375 0.53 1.52 -6.03
N ALA A 376 0.78 2.66 -6.67
CA ALA A 376 0.79 2.78 -8.12
C ALA A 376 1.96 2.00 -8.75
N LEU A 377 3.15 2.06 -8.13
CA LEU A 377 4.31 1.26 -8.55
C LEU A 377 4.03 -0.24 -8.43
N ASP A 378 3.36 -0.66 -7.37
CA ASP A 378 3.00 -2.06 -7.16
C ASP A 378 1.95 -2.55 -8.18
N VAL A 379 0.93 -1.74 -8.49
CA VAL A 379 -0.02 -2.01 -9.58
C VAL A 379 0.68 -2.08 -10.94
N ALA A 380 1.65 -1.21 -11.20
CA ALA A 380 2.41 -1.20 -12.45
C ALA A 380 3.22 -2.49 -12.67
N ARG A 381 3.58 -3.22 -11.61
CA ARG A 381 4.23 -4.54 -11.73
C ARG A 381 3.39 -5.56 -12.49
N ASN A 382 2.06 -5.42 -12.50
CA ASN A 382 1.19 -6.31 -13.27
C ASN A 382 1.58 -6.32 -14.76
N LEU A 383 1.91 -5.16 -15.34
CA LEU A 383 2.36 -5.07 -16.73
C LEU A 383 3.71 -5.78 -16.93
N LEU A 384 4.65 -5.60 -16.00
CA LEU A 384 5.97 -6.23 -16.06
C LEU A 384 5.87 -7.76 -15.95
N LEU A 385 5.02 -8.26 -15.05
CA LEU A 385 4.71 -9.68 -14.91
C LEU A 385 4.02 -10.25 -16.15
N TYR A 386 3.08 -9.51 -16.73
CA TYR A 386 2.47 -9.91 -18.00
C TYR A 386 3.53 -10.06 -19.10
N LEU A 387 4.41 -9.08 -19.24
CA LEU A 387 5.47 -9.07 -20.25
C LEU A 387 6.42 -10.25 -20.07
N LEU A 388 6.89 -10.48 -18.84
CA LEU A 388 7.76 -11.59 -18.49
C LEU A 388 7.08 -12.94 -18.76
N GLY A 389 5.85 -13.14 -18.27
CA GLY A 389 5.12 -14.40 -18.41
C GLY A 389 4.78 -14.69 -19.88
N ALA A 390 4.31 -13.68 -20.63
CA ALA A 390 4.03 -13.84 -22.05
C ALA A 390 5.28 -14.19 -22.86
N ARG A 391 6.44 -13.60 -22.52
CA ARG A 391 7.69 -13.83 -23.24
C ARG A 391 8.38 -15.14 -22.86
N ILE A 392 8.42 -15.49 -21.57
CA ILE A 392 9.10 -16.68 -21.06
C ILE A 392 8.28 -17.94 -21.34
N ALA A 393 6.98 -17.94 -21.03
CA ALA A 393 6.11 -19.07 -21.29
C ALA A 393 5.70 -19.18 -22.78
N GLY A 394 5.87 -18.11 -23.56
CA GLY A 394 5.46 -18.04 -24.96
C GLY A 394 3.95 -17.95 -25.17
N ARG A 395 3.19 -17.57 -24.12
CA ARG A 395 1.72 -17.53 -24.14
C ARG A 395 1.20 -16.28 -23.41
N PRO A 396 0.42 -15.40 -24.06
CA PRO A 396 -0.12 -14.20 -23.43
C PRO A 396 -0.95 -14.47 -22.17
N ARG A 397 -1.72 -15.57 -22.14
CA ARG A 397 -2.54 -15.94 -20.97
C ARG A 397 -1.71 -16.32 -19.74
N ALA A 398 -0.53 -16.91 -19.90
CA ALA A 398 0.35 -17.20 -18.77
C ALA A 398 0.81 -15.90 -18.08
N GLY A 399 1.11 -14.86 -18.87
CA GLY A 399 1.39 -13.52 -18.33
C GLY A 399 0.19 -12.89 -17.62
N LEU A 400 -1.02 -13.06 -18.16
CA LEU A 400 -2.25 -12.61 -17.48
C LEU A 400 -2.46 -13.31 -16.14
N TRP A 401 -2.28 -14.63 -16.09
CA TRP A 401 -2.38 -15.38 -14.84
C TRP A 401 -1.30 -14.95 -13.84
N ALA A 402 -0.06 -14.72 -14.27
CA ALA A 402 0.99 -14.22 -13.38
C ALA A 402 0.62 -12.86 -12.76
N ALA A 403 0.08 -11.92 -13.55
CA ALA A 403 -0.40 -10.63 -13.06
C ALA A 403 -1.61 -10.75 -12.11
N LEU A 404 -2.57 -11.63 -12.43
CA LEU A 404 -3.71 -11.90 -11.54
C LEU A 404 -3.26 -12.48 -10.21
N LEU A 405 -2.46 -13.56 -10.25
CA LEU A 405 -2.01 -14.24 -9.04
C LEU A 405 -1.19 -13.30 -8.15
N TYR A 406 -0.36 -12.43 -8.73
CA TYR A 406 0.35 -11.40 -7.97
C TYR A 406 -0.59 -10.40 -7.29
N THR A 407 -1.67 -10.00 -7.96
CA THR A 407 -2.71 -9.14 -7.38
C THR A 407 -3.42 -9.83 -6.22
N LEU A 408 -3.56 -11.15 -6.27
CA LEU A 408 -4.19 -11.99 -5.25
C LEU A 408 -3.21 -12.50 -4.19
N LEU A 409 -1.97 -12.02 -4.14
CA LEU A 409 -1.05 -12.35 -3.05
C LEU A 409 -1.29 -11.42 -1.83
N PRO A 410 -1.27 -11.94 -0.59
CA PRO A 410 -1.36 -11.12 0.62
C PRO A 410 -0.20 -10.14 0.79
N ALA A 411 0.98 -10.52 0.32
CA ALA A 411 2.23 -9.85 0.65
C ALA A 411 2.37 -8.40 0.17
N PRO A 412 1.97 -8.04 -1.06
CA PRO A 412 1.92 -6.65 -1.48
C PRO A 412 1.10 -5.75 -0.54
N TYR A 413 0.01 -6.27 0.05
CA TYR A 413 -0.81 -5.52 1.02
C TYR A 413 -0.08 -5.31 2.33
N TYR A 414 0.66 -6.32 2.81
CA TYR A 414 1.53 -6.18 3.99
C TYR A 414 2.58 -5.08 3.79
N LEU A 415 3.24 -5.04 2.63
CA LEU A 415 4.23 -4.00 2.32
C LEU A 415 3.62 -2.59 2.28
N LEU A 416 2.39 -2.46 1.79
CA LEU A 416 1.67 -1.19 1.78
C LEU A 416 1.30 -0.73 3.19
N SER A 417 0.77 -1.61 4.05
CA SER A 417 0.45 -1.27 5.44
C SER A 417 1.70 -1.03 6.30
N TRP A 418 2.82 -1.64 5.94
CA TRP A 418 4.08 -1.40 6.62
C TRP A 418 4.66 -0.01 6.26
N GLY A 419 4.49 0.43 5.01
CA GLY A 419 5.06 1.70 4.56
C GLY A 419 6.52 1.57 4.14
N ASN A 420 6.95 0.36 3.77
CA ASN A 420 8.30 0.08 3.33
C ASN A 420 8.50 0.55 1.86
N TYR A 421 8.34 1.85 1.65
CA TYR A 421 8.23 2.44 0.32
C TYR A 421 9.50 2.33 -0.52
N PRO A 422 10.72 2.50 0.03
CA PRO A 422 11.96 2.26 -0.73
C PRO A 422 12.07 0.82 -1.21
N THR A 423 11.68 -0.17 -0.40
CA THR A 423 11.62 -1.57 -0.86
C THR A 423 10.64 -1.75 -2.02
N GLN A 424 9.48 -1.08 -1.99
CA GLN A 424 8.53 -1.12 -3.11
C GLN A 424 9.10 -0.48 -4.38
N LEU A 425 9.81 0.65 -4.28
CA LEU A 425 10.52 1.22 -5.43
C LEU A 425 11.59 0.25 -5.96
N GLY A 426 12.37 -0.34 -5.04
CA GLY A 426 13.39 -1.34 -5.32
C GLY A 426 12.88 -2.54 -6.10
N LEU A 427 11.83 -3.17 -5.60
CA LEU A 427 11.19 -4.33 -6.23
C LEU A 427 10.61 -4.00 -7.60
N PHE A 428 10.06 -2.79 -7.79
CA PHE A 428 9.62 -2.32 -9.10
C PHE A 428 10.79 -2.14 -10.07
N ALA A 429 11.85 -1.47 -9.63
CA ALA A 429 13.05 -1.22 -10.44
C ALA A 429 13.77 -2.51 -10.83
N ALA A 430 13.91 -3.45 -9.89
CA ALA A 430 14.44 -4.79 -10.16
C ALA A 430 13.60 -5.50 -11.23
N LEU A 431 12.27 -5.55 -11.06
CA LEU A 431 11.40 -6.20 -12.02
C LEU A 431 11.45 -5.53 -13.40
N LEU A 432 11.60 -4.20 -13.45
CA LEU A 432 11.80 -3.44 -14.68
C LEU A 432 13.10 -3.85 -15.38
N THR A 433 14.21 -3.95 -14.63
CA THR A 433 15.52 -4.42 -15.13
C THR A 433 15.44 -5.85 -15.68
N LEU A 434 14.81 -6.77 -14.94
CA LEU A 434 14.62 -8.15 -15.38
C LEU A 434 13.72 -8.23 -16.63
N THR A 435 12.67 -7.41 -16.70
CA THR A 435 11.80 -7.31 -17.88
C THR A 435 12.57 -6.77 -19.09
N PHE A 436 13.39 -5.73 -18.90
CA PHE A 436 14.23 -5.18 -19.96
C PHE A 436 15.20 -6.24 -20.49
N LEU A 437 15.87 -6.97 -19.59
CA LEU A 437 16.79 -8.05 -19.93
C LEU A 437 16.09 -9.16 -20.74
N VAL A 438 14.89 -9.58 -20.36
CA VAL A 438 14.12 -10.61 -21.07
C VAL A 438 13.64 -10.14 -22.45
N LEU A 439 13.25 -8.87 -22.58
CA LEU A 439 12.73 -8.33 -23.83
C LEU A 439 13.82 -7.89 -24.82
N LYS A 440 14.97 -7.42 -24.34
CA LYS A 440 16.03 -6.80 -25.15
C LYS A 440 17.40 -7.47 -24.99
N GLY A 441 17.50 -8.57 -24.24
CA GLY A 441 18.74 -9.29 -23.92
C GLY A 441 19.66 -9.57 -25.11
N GLU A 442 19.10 -10.05 -26.22
CA GLU A 442 19.84 -10.38 -27.45
C GLU A 442 20.45 -9.14 -28.15
N ARG A 443 19.97 -7.94 -27.82
CA ARG A 443 20.39 -6.67 -28.42
C ARG A 443 21.11 -5.75 -27.43
N LEU A 444 21.48 -6.23 -26.24
CA LEU A 444 22.10 -5.39 -25.21
C LEU A 444 23.40 -4.74 -25.68
N SER A 445 24.20 -5.43 -26.49
CA SER A 445 25.46 -4.89 -27.03
C SER A 445 25.25 -3.84 -28.12
N TRP A 446 24.01 -3.55 -28.52
CA TRP A 446 23.72 -2.54 -29.54
C TRP A 446 23.79 -1.15 -28.91
N ARG A 447 24.52 -0.23 -29.57
CA ARG A 447 24.71 1.15 -29.10
C ARG A 447 23.39 1.89 -28.78
N LYS A 448 22.29 1.52 -29.43
CA LYS A 448 20.96 2.12 -29.22
C LYS A 448 20.19 1.54 -28.02
N VAL A 449 20.53 0.33 -27.58
CA VAL A 449 19.83 -0.38 -26.49
C VAL A 449 20.59 -0.28 -25.18
N PHE A 450 21.92 -0.27 -25.25
CA PHE A 450 22.80 -0.21 -24.09
C PHE A 450 22.54 0.98 -23.14
N PRO A 451 22.26 2.22 -23.61
CA PRO A 451 21.92 3.32 -22.70
C PRO A 451 20.64 3.05 -21.88
N GLY A 452 19.64 2.40 -22.49
CA GLY A 452 18.42 2.00 -21.78
C GLY A 452 18.70 0.93 -20.73
N TRP A 453 19.56 -0.04 -21.04
CA TRP A 453 20.03 -1.06 -20.09
C TRP A 453 20.77 -0.43 -18.90
N LEU A 454 21.71 0.47 -19.19
CA LEU A 454 22.46 1.20 -18.17
C LEU A 454 21.52 2.03 -17.28
N GLY A 455 20.55 2.72 -17.87
CA GLY A 455 19.57 3.52 -17.13
C GLY A 455 18.71 2.70 -16.18
N VAL A 456 18.18 1.54 -16.61
CA VAL A 456 17.38 0.68 -15.71
C VAL A 456 18.25 0.02 -14.62
N LEU A 457 19.52 -0.29 -14.90
CA LEU A 457 20.45 -0.77 -13.89
C LEU A 457 20.76 0.28 -12.84
N ILE A 458 21.13 1.50 -13.25
CA ILE A 458 21.36 2.63 -12.34
C ILE A 458 20.11 2.87 -11.50
N PHE A 459 18.92 2.86 -12.11
CA PHE A 459 17.67 3.00 -11.39
C PHE A 459 17.44 1.87 -10.37
N ALA A 460 17.74 0.61 -10.71
CA ALA A 460 17.64 -0.50 -9.77
C ALA A 460 18.64 -0.39 -8.61
N LEU A 461 19.90 -0.05 -8.88
CA LEU A 461 20.94 0.12 -7.85
C LEU A 461 20.64 1.31 -6.93
N LEU A 462 20.19 2.44 -7.49
CA LEU A 462 19.79 3.62 -6.73
C LEU A 462 18.39 3.52 -6.13
N SER A 463 17.52 2.61 -6.53
CA SER A 463 16.14 2.58 -5.98
C SER A 463 16.11 2.19 -4.50
N TYR A 464 16.79 1.10 -4.17
CA TYR A 464 16.99 0.64 -2.81
C TYR A 464 18.12 -0.38 -2.76
N THR A 465 19.16 -0.06 -1.99
CA THR A 465 20.47 -0.74 -2.02
C THR A 465 20.38 -2.25 -1.84
N VAL A 466 19.54 -2.73 -0.91
CA VAL A 466 19.36 -4.17 -0.68
C VAL A 466 18.79 -4.87 -1.91
N ILE A 467 17.75 -4.32 -2.54
CA ILE A 467 17.16 -4.90 -3.75
C ILE A 467 18.08 -4.71 -4.98
N GLY A 468 18.84 -3.61 -5.03
CA GLY A 468 19.92 -3.39 -6.00
C GLY A 468 20.97 -4.50 -5.94
N ALA A 469 21.47 -4.81 -4.74
CA ALA A 469 22.42 -5.90 -4.50
C ALA A 469 21.85 -7.27 -4.89
N MET A 470 20.58 -7.55 -4.59
CA MET A 470 19.90 -8.78 -5.03
C MET A 470 19.82 -8.87 -6.56
N THR A 471 19.55 -7.75 -7.23
CA THR A 471 19.52 -7.66 -8.69
C THR A 471 20.92 -7.91 -9.27
N ALA A 472 21.96 -7.31 -8.71
CA ALA A 472 23.35 -7.55 -9.10
C ALA A 472 23.74 -9.02 -8.91
N LEU A 473 23.42 -9.63 -7.76
CA LEU A 473 23.68 -11.04 -7.49
C LEU A 473 23.00 -11.95 -8.51
N LEU A 474 21.72 -11.70 -8.84
CA LEU A 474 21.01 -12.45 -9.88
C LEU A 474 21.76 -12.38 -11.21
N LEU A 475 22.19 -11.17 -11.63
CA LEU A 475 22.91 -10.98 -12.89
C LEU A 475 24.28 -11.67 -12.88
N LEU A 476 24.97 -11.71 -11.74
CA LEU A 476 26.23 -12.44 -11.60
C LEU A 476 26.04 -13.95 -11.70
N LEU A 477 25.01 -14.51 -11.05
CA LEU A 477 24.66 -15.93 -11.16
C LEU A 477 24.22 -16.31 -12.57
N LEU A 478 23.59 -15.39 -13.30
CA LEU A 478 23.19 -15.60 -14.68
C LEU A 478 24.38 -15.87 -15.60
N LEU A 479 25.55 -15.27 -15.35
CA LEU A 479 26.71 -15.40 -16.25
C LEU A 479 27.18 -16.86 -16.42
N PRO A 480 27.56 -17.60 -15.35
CA PRO A 480 28.00 -18.99 -15.49
C PRO A 480 26.86 -19.92 -15.93
N LEU A 481 25.63 -19.68 -15.48
CA LEU A 481 24.48 -20.49 -15.88
C LEU A 481 24.15 -20.34 -17.35
N GLU A 482 24.25 -19.14 -17.90
CA GLU A 482 24.01 -18.91 -19.32
C GLU A 482 25.12 -19.54 -20.15
N ALA A 483 26.39 -19.36 -19.74
CA ALA A 483 27.55 -19.96 -20.37
C ALA A 483 27.47 -21.50 -20.48
N THR A 484 26.87 -22.15 -19.49
CA THR A 484 26.81 -23.62 -19.40
C THR A 484 25.52 -24.22 -19.96
N LEU A 485 24.36 -23.66 -19.65
CA LEU A 485 23.06 -24.30 -19.93
C LEU A 485 22.42 -23.87 -21.25
N ALA A 486 22.81 -22.71 -21.79
CA ALA A 486 22.23 -22.16 -23.02
C ALA A 486 23.27 -21.40 -23.87
N PRO A 487 24.35 -22.07 -24.33
CA PRO A 487 25.32 -21.44 -25.22
C PRO A 487 24.65 -21.00 -26.53
N SER A 488 24.94 -19.77 -26.97
CA SER A 488 24.37 -19.22 -28.21
C SER A 488 25.38 -18.36 -28.98
N PRO A 489 25.25 -18.23 -30.31
CA PRO A 489 25.99 -17.23 -31.08
C PRO A 489 25.75 -15.83 -30.49
N GLY A 490 26.82 -15.04 -30.34
CA GLY A 490 26.74 -13.70 -29.74
C GLY A 490 26.63 -13.65 -28.21
N GLN A 491 26.59 -14.80 -27.52
CA GLN A 491 26.53 -14.88 -26.06
C GLN A 491 27.63 -14.07 -25.37
N ARG A 492 28.89 -14.19 -25.81
CA ARG A 492 30.02 -13.43 -25.23
C ARG A 492 29.77 -11.91 -25.27
N ARG A 493 29.18 -11.40 -26.35
CA ARG A 493 28.84 -9.97 -26.48
C ARG A 493 27.71 -9.58 -25.52
N ARG A 494 26.69 -10.44 -25.38
CA ARG A 494 25.60 -10.22 -24.42
C ARG A 494 26.10 -10.26 -22.97
N LEU A 495 26.86 -11.29 -22.59
CA LEU A 495 27.43 -11.41 -21.25
C LEU A 495 28.39 -10.25 -20.96
N GLY A 496 29.23 -9.87 -21.92
CA GLY A 496 30.07 -8.67 -21.83
C GLY A 496 29.25 -7.39 -21.64
N ALA A 497 28.09 -7.25 -22.28
CA ALA A 497 27.20 -6.11 -22.07
C ALA A 497 26.50 -6.13 -20.70
N ILE A 498 26.18 -7.31 -20.16
CA ILE A 498 25.63 -7.44 -18.80
C ILE A 498 26.70 -7.04 -17.77
N VAL A 499 27.90 -7.61 -17.86
CA VAL A 499 29.04 -7.30 -16.97
C VAL A 499 29.45 -5.85 -17.09
N GLY A 500 29.72 -5.37 -18.31
CA GLY A 500 30.11 -3.99 -18.56
C GLY A 500 29.03 -3.00 -18.15
N GLY A 501 27.75 -3.32 -18.37
CA GLY A 501 26.64 -2.51 -17.89
C GLY A 501 26.54 -2.46 -16.36
N LEU A 502 26.71 -3.60 -15.68
CA LEU A 502 26.69 -3.67 -14.22
C LEU A 502 27.86 -2.90 -13.59
N LEU A 503 29.08 -3.09 -14.11
CA LEU A 503 30.28 -2.38 -13.64
C LEU A 503 30.17 -0.87 -13.88
N LEU A 504 29.67 -0.46 -15.06
CA LEU A 504 29.47 0.96 -15.36
C LEU A 504 28.35 1.57 -14.52
N ALA A 505 27.24 0.86 -14.34
CA ALA A 505 26.14 1.31 -13.48
C ALA A 505 26.62 1.48 -12.04
N GLU A 506 27.28 0.47 -11.48
CA GLU A 506 27.83 0.55 -10.12
C GLU A 506 28.89 1.63 -10.02
N GLY A 507 29.77 1.79 -11.01
CA GLY A 507 30.75 2.89 -11.03
C GLY A 507 30.07 4.28 -10.98
N ILE A 508 28.99 4.47 -11.73
CA ILE A 508 28.20 5.71 -11.70
C ILE A 508 27.52 5.87 -10.34
N VAL A 509 26.84 4.84 -9.82
CA VAL A 509 26.18 4.88 -8.52
C VAL A 509 27.18 5.12 -7.38
N PHE A 510 28.38 4.54 -7.49
CA PHE A 510 29.46 4.73 -6.55
C PHE A 510 29.92 6.18 -6.53
N LEU A 511 30.19 6.76 -7.69
CA LEU A 511 30.58 8.17 -7.80
C LEU A 511 29.50 9.12 -7.30
N LEU A 512 28.23 8.82 -7.56
CA LEU A 512 27.10 9.66 -7.16
C LEU A 512 26.74 9.54 -5.67
N TYR A 513 26.93 8.36 -5.06
CA TYR A 513 26.36 8.06 -3.75
C TYR A 513 27.14 7.05 -2.89
N HIS A 514 27.51 5.86 -3.40
CA HIS A 514 28.12 4.85 -2.52
C HIS A 514 29.53 5.22 -2.03
N SER A 515 30.23 6.14 -2.71
CA SER A 515 31.54 6.66 -2.28
C SER A 515 31.48 7.29 -0.87
N ASN A 516 30.37 7.92 -0.50
CA ASN A 516 30.16 8.52 0.82
C ASN A 516 30.17 7.46 1.95
N PHE A 517 29.98 6.19 1.62
CA PHE A 517 29.90 5.08 2.56
C PHE A 517 31.15 4.19 2.54
N SER A 518 32.08 4.36 1.60
CA SER A 518 33.18 3.40 1.40
C SER A 518 34.07 3.24 2.63
N THR A 519 34.39 4.35 3.31
CA THR A 519 35.19 4.34 4.54
C THR A 519 34.50 3.56 5.66
N TYR A 520 33.20 3.80 5.88
CA TYR A 520 32.41 3.13 6.91
C TYR A 520 32.11 1.66 6.57
N LEU A 521 31.96 1.33 5.29
CA LEU A 521 31.85 -0.05 4.84
C LEU A 521 33.10 -0.84 5.21
N TRP A 522 34.28 -0.26 4.99
CA TRP A 522 35.55 -0.88 5.32
C TRP A 522 35.83 -0.95 6.82
N GLN A 523 35.64 0.16 7.54
CA GLN A 523 36.06 0.30 8.93
C GLN A 523 35.04 -0.24 9.94
N GLU A 524 33.74 -0.20 9.62
CA GLU A 524 32.69 -0.59 10.57
C GLU A 524 31.90 -1.81 10.08
N THR A 525 31.36 -1.72 8.86
CA THR A 525 30.36 -2.68 8.39
C THR A 525 30.96 -4.04 8.11
N LEU A 526 32.09 -4.11 7.40
CA LEU A 526 32.74 -5.38 7.10
C LEU A 526 33.23 -6.09 8.39
N PRO A 527 33.89 -5.42 9.35
CA PRO A 527 34.17 -6.01 10.66
C PRO A 527 32.92 -6.47 11.41
N ALA A 528 31.83 -5.70 11.39
CA ALA A 528 30.56 -6.10 12.01
C ALA A 528 29.97 -7.35 11.37
N VAL A 529 30.01 -7.45 10.03
CA VAL A 529 29.60 -8.65 9.28
C VAL A 529 30.43 -9.86 9.69
N VAL A 530 31.76 -9.71 9.75
CA VAL A 530 32.65 -10.81 10.18
C VAL A 530 32.29 -11.27 11.60
N ARG A 531 32.14 -10.33 12.55
CA ARG A 531 31.75 -10.64 13.94
C ARG A 531 30.38 -11.32 14.03
N ALA A 532 29.41 -10.86 13.25
CA ALA A 532 28.07 -11.43 13.23
C ALA A 532 28.08 -12.87 12.71
N VAL A 533 28.81 -13.13 11.62
CA VAL A 533 28.97 -14.49 11.07
C VAL A 533 29.64 -15.40 12.09
N THR A 534 30.76 -14.98 12.70
CA THR A 534 31.45 -15.80 13.71
C THR A 534 30.58 -16.04 14.94
N GLY A 535 29.87 -15.01 15.40
CA GLY A 535 28.95 -15.09 16.53
C GLY A 535 27.78 -16.03 16.31
N LYS A 536 27.16 -16.03 15.13
CA LYS A 536 26.03 -16.91 14.81
C LYS A 536 26.43 -18.34 14.53
N VAL A 537 27.60 -18.56 13.92
CA VAL A 537 28.14 -19.92 13.69
C VAL A 537 28.51 -20.57 15.01
N ALA A 538 29.05 -19.81 15.97
CA ALA A 538 29.35 -20.28 17.33
C ALA A 538 28.14 -20.22 18.27
N GLY A 539 27.03 -19.62 17.83
CA GLY A 539 25.87 -19.28 18.65
C GLY A 539 24.87 -20.43 18.81
N PRO A 540 23.82 -20.23 19.62
CA PRO A 540 22.83 -21.26 19.89
C PRO A 540 22.02 -21.64 18.63
N THR A 541 21.81 -22.95 18.45
CA THR A 541 21.03 -23.53 17.35
C THR A 541 19.55 -23.74 17.70
N SER A 542 19.10 -23.28 18.87
CA SER A 542 17.72 -23.45 19.35
C SER A 542 16.71 -22.62 18.56
N LEU A 543 15.49 -23.15 18.42
CA LEU A 543 14.33 -22.47 17.86
C LEU A 543 13.71 -21.43 18.80
N GLU A 544 14.01 -21.51 20.10
CA GLU A 544 13.45 -20.62 21.13
C GLU A 544 14.20 -19.29 21.26
N VAL A 545 15.28 -19.13 20.49
CA VAL A 545 16.10 -17.92 20.48
C VAL A 545 15.58 -16.94 19.42
N ASP A 546 15.76 -15.64 19.65
CA ASP A 546 15.46 -14.59 18.68
C ASP A 546 15.99 -14.97 17.27
N PRO A 547 15.15 -14.92 16.21
CA PRO A 547 15.56 -15.20 14.83
C PRO A 547 16.79 -14.43 14.35
N ARG A 548 17.17 -13.33 15.00
CA ARG A 548 18.37 -12.56 14.69
C ARG A 548 19.64 -13.19 15.24
N LEU A 549 19.54 -14.05 16.25
CA LEU A 549 20.68 -14.65 16.95
C LEU A 549 20.92 -16.12 16.56
N SER A 550 19.93 -16.81 15.98
CA SER A 550 20.06 -18.21 15.56
C SER A 550 19.73 -18.42 14.09
N LEU A 551 20.60 -19.14 13.37
CA LEU A 551 20.38 -19.50 11.96
C LEU A 551 19.11 -20.33 11.77
N LEU A 552 18.88 -21.32 12.65
CA LEU A 552 17.72 -22.20 12.55
C LEU A 552 16.42 -21.44 12.84
N SER A 553 16.40 -20.61 13.90
CA SER A 553 15.26 -19.74 14.21
C SER A 553 14.98 -18.75 13.07
N ASN A 554 16.03 -18.14 12.48
CA ASN A 554 15.89 -17.27 11.30
C ASN A 554 15.25 -18.00 10.13
N TRP A 555 15.73 -19.20 9.82
CA TRP A 555 15.24 -20.00 8.70
C TRP A 555 13.77 -20.38 8.90
N VAL A 556 13.39 -20.82 10.11
CA VAL A 556 12.00 -21.14 10.45
C VAL A 556 11.12 -19.90 10.39
N ALA A 557 11.59 -18.75 10.89
CA ALA A 557 10.86 -17.49 10.80
C ALA A 557 10.62 -17.06 9.33
N ASN A 558 11.64 -17.16 8.48
CA ASN A 558 11.51 -16.88 7.04
C ASN A 558 10.56 -17.86 6.36
N TRP A 559 10.59 -19.15 6.73
CA TRP A 559 9.67 -20.17 6.21
C TRP A 559 8.22 -19.89 6.63
N ILE A 560 7.97 -19.64 7.91
CA ILE A 560 6.64 -19.27 8.44
C ILE A 560 6.13 -18.04 7.71
N PHE A 561 6.97 -17.02 7.54
CA PHE A 561 6.58 -15.82 6.81
C PHE A 561 6.22 -16.12 5.35
N THR A 562 7.08 -16.87 4.65
CA THR A 562 6.87 -17.26 3.25
C THR A 562 5.56 -18.03 3.10
N ARG A 563 5.30 -19.01 3.98
CA ARG A 563 4.06 -19.78 4.06
C ARG A 563 2.85 -18.87 4.31
N ASN A 564 2.95 -17.92 5.23
CA ASN A 564 1.85 -17.00 5.56
C ASN A 564 1.47 -16.05 4.42
N HIS A 565 2.40 -15.75 3.51
CA HIS A 565 2.19 -14.76 2.44
C HIS A 565 2.06 -15.37 1.04
N LEU A 566 2.47 -16.62 0.82
CA LEU A 566 2.26 -17.35 -0.43
C LEU A 566 1.28 -18.49 -0.31
N THR A 567 0.98 -18.96 0.90
CA THR A 567 0.27 -20.21 1.20
C THR A 567 1.03 -21.45 0.74
N GLU A 568 0.79 -22.60 1.38
CA GLU A 568 1.39 -23.87 0.95
C GLU A 568 0.97 -24.24 -0.48
N MET A 569 -0.31 -24.04 -0.80
CA MET A 569 -0.84 -24.29 -2.13
C MET A 569 -0.20 -23.37 -3.17
N GLY A 570 0.03 -22.10 -2.84
CA GLY A 570 0.71 -21.18 -3.74
C GLY A 570 2.17 -21.55 -4.00
N LEU A 571 2.89 -22.00 -2.97
CA LEU A 571 4.24 -22.55 -3.12
C LEU A 571 4.26 -23.79 -4.02
N LEU A 572 3.33 -24.72 -3.82
CA LEU A 572 3.20 -25.93 -4.65
C LEU A 572 2.91 -25.56 -6.12
N TRP A 573 1.97 -24.65 -6.36
CA TRP A 573 1.63 -24.19 -7.72
C TRP A 573 2.81 -23.50 -8.40
N ALA A 574 3.53 -22.65 -7.67
CA ALA A 574 4.73 -22.00 -8.15
C ALA A 574 5.81 -23.03 -8.52
N ALA A 575 6.08 -24.00 -7.64
CA ALA A 575 7.08 -25.05 -7.86
C ALA A 575 6.75 -25.91 -9.08
N LEU A 576 5.53 -26.45 -9.16
CA LEU A 576 5.08 -27.26 -10.30
C LEU A 576 5.13 -26.46 -11.62
N GLY A 577 4.73 -25.19 -11.60
CA GLY A 577 4.81 -24.32 -12.77
C GLY A 577 6.23 -23.98 -13.20
N LEU A 578 7.15 -23.77 -12.26
CA LEU A 578 8.58 -23.63 -12.53
C LEU A 578 9.17 -24.92 -13.11
N LEU A 579 8.78 -26.08 -12.59
CA LEU A 579 9.19 -27.38 -13.16
C LEU A 579 8.71 -27.52 -14.61
N VAL A 580 7.48 -27.11 -14.94
CA VAL A 580 6.99 -27.07 -16.32
C VAL A 580 7.85 -26.15 -17.18
N LEU A 581 8.17 -24.94 -16.70
CA LEU A 581 9.04 -24.00 -17.42
C LEU A 581 10.44 -24.57 -17.67
N LEU A 582 11.02 -25.26 -16.70
CA LEU A 582 12.35 -25.86 -16.78
C LEU A 582 12.36 -27.12 -17.64
N ALA A 583 11.34 -27.97 -17.57
CA ALA A 583 11.25 -29.22 -18.32
C ALA A 583 11.01 -29.01 -19.82
N GLU A 584 10.23 -27.99 -20.21
CA GLU A 584 9.80 -27.81 -21.60
C GLU A 584 10.97 -27.41 -22.54
N PRO A 585 11.32 -28.22 -23.57
CA PRO A 585 12.48 -27.97 -24.43
C PRO A 585 12.45 -26.62 -25.15
N ALA A 586 11.26 -26.18 -25.58
CA ALA A 586 11.05 -24.88 -26.23
C ALA A 586 11.46 -23.68 -25.36
N ARG A 587 11.61 -23.88 -24.06
CA ARG A 587 11.96 -22.85 -23.07
C ARG A 587 13.37 -22.98 -22.53
N ARG A 588 14.19 -23.88 -23.09
CA ARG A 588 15.57 -24.14 -22.65
C ARG A 588 16.41 -22.86 -22.52
N ARG A 589 16.22 -21.89 -23.42
CA ARG A 589 16.94 -20.60 -23.40
C ARG A 589 16.71 -19.78 -22.12
N TRP A 590 15.60 -20.00 -21.40
CA TRP A 590 15.25 -19.26 -20.19
C TRP A 590 15.69 -19.96 -18.89
N ARG A 591 16.16 -21.21 -18.97
CA ARG A 591 16.62 -21.97 -17.79
C ARG A 591 17.69 -21.23 -16.98
N PRO A 592 18.75 -20.65 -17.59
CA PRO A 592 19.74 -19.89 -16.82
C PRO A 592 19.14 -18.76 -16.00
N PHE A 593 18.22 -18.00 -16.60
CA PHE A 593 17.55 -16.87 -15.96
C PHE A 593 16.66 -17.31 -14.79
N LEU A 594 15.84 -18.34 -15.00
CA LEU A 594 14.96 -18.86 -13.95
C LEU A 594 15.76 -19.46 -12.80
N LEU A 595 16.84 -20.19 -13.09
CA LEU A 595 17.72 -20.78 -12.08
C LEU A 595 18.53 -19.71 -11.34
N ALA A 596 19.07 -18.70 -12.02
CA ALA A 596 19.77 -17.59 -11.39
C ALA A 596 18.85 -16.87 -10.39
N TRP A 597 17.61 -16.59 -10.81
CA TRP A 597 16.62 -15.96 -9.95
C TRP A 597 16.25 -16.87 -8.77
N LEU A 598 15.98 -18.16 -9.00
CA LEU A 598 15.68 -19.11 -7.92
C LEU A 598 16.84 -19.25 -6.92
N LEU A 599 18.08 -19.30 -7.39
CA LEU A 599 19.28 -19.43 -6.57
C LEU A 599 19.58 -18.19 -5.72
N THR A 600 19.07 -17.01 -6.08
CA THR A 600 19.16 -15.86 -5.18
C THR A 600 18.49 -16.13 -3.84
N PHE A 601 17.42 -16.94 -3.79
CA PHE A 601 16.70 -17.22 -2.55
C PHE A 601 17.56 -17.90 -1.49
N PRO A 602 18.10 -19.12 -1.71
CA PRO A 602 18.87 -19.81 -0.69
C PRO A 602 20.12 -19.01 -0.29
N LEU A 603 20.76 -18.32 -1.23
CA LEU A 603 21.95 -17.50 -0.94
C LEU A 603 21.61 -16.31 -0.04
N LEU A 604 20.52 -15.61 -0.31
CA LEU A 604 20.10 -14.46 0.48
C LEU A 604 19.41 -14.87 1.78
N ALA A 605 18.75 -16.02 1.83
CA ALA A 605 18.23 -16.60 3.06
C ALA A 605 19.38 -17.01 3.98
N LEU A 606 20.45 -17.60 3.43
CA LEU A 606 21.67 -17.90 4.16
C LEU A 606 22.34 -16.61 4.66
N PHE A 607 22.46 -15.58 3.81
CA PHE A 607 22.94 -14.27 4.22
C PHE A 607 22.08 -13.66 5.32
N SER A 608 20.74 -13.75 5.21
CA SER A 608 19.81 -13.25 6.21
C SER A 608 19.99 -13.94 7.56
N GLY A 609 20.20 -15.25 7.52
CA GLY A 609 20.43 -16.06 8.71
C GLY A 609 21.80 -15.82 9.34
N LEU A 610 22.87 -15.72 8.54
CA LEU A 610 24.25 -15.64 9.02
C LEU A 610 24.78 -14.22 9.28
N VAL A 611 24.29 -13.23 8.53
CA VAL A 611 24.88 -11.89 8.52
C VAL A 611 23.94 -10.88 9.13
N ALA A 612 22.88 -10.52 8.41
CA ALA A 612 21.96 -9.47 8.80
C ALA A 612 20.57 -9.82 8.30
N ASP A 613 19.57 -9.73 9.18
CA ASP A 613 18.18 -9.97 8.83
C ASP A 613 17.77 -9.00 7.71
N LEU A 614 17.51 -9.57 6.53
CA LEU A 614 17.07 -8.79 5.37
C LEU A 614 15.63 -8.30 5.53
N VAL A 615 14.97 -8.64 6.63
CA VAL A 615 13.57 -8.32 6.93
C VAL A 615 12.71 -8.69 5.73
N LEU A 616 12.92 -9.91 5.24
CA LEU A 616 12.10 -10.60 4.24
C LEU A 616 12.20 -10.05 2.80
N LYS A 617 13.08 -9.09 2.54
CA LYS A 617 13.31 -8.52 1.20
C LYS A 617 13.62 -9.58 0.14
N HIS A 618 14.37 -10.61 0.52
CA HIS A 618 14.73 -11.72 -0.36
C HIS A 618 13.51 -12.58 -0.73
N VAL A 619 12.53 -12.71 0.18
CA VAL A 619 11.25 -13.37 -0.08
C VAL A 619 10.42 -12.55 -1.08
N PHE A 620 10.28 -11.24 -0.84
CA PHE A 620 9.54 -10.34 -1.74
C PHE A 620 10.12 -10.30 -3.15
N PHE A 621 11.44 -10.37 -3.28
CA PHE A 621 12.16 -10.38 -4.55
C PHE A 621 11.80 -11.59 -5.45
N LEU A 622 11.30 -12.68 -4.87
CA LEU A 622 10.94 -13.91 -5.61
C LEU A 622 9.46 -14.04 -5.93
N PHE A 623 8.60 -13.24 -5.32
CA PHE A 623 7.16 -13.30 -5.62
C PHE A 623 6.85 -13.17 -7.10
N PRO A 624 7.53 -12.29 -7.87
CA PRO A 624 7.38 -12.30 -9.32
C PRO A 624 7.67 -13.66 -9.96
N LEU A 625 8.76 -14.34 -9.57
CA LEU A 625 9.13 -15.66 -10.09
C LEU A 625 8.08 -16.73 -9.75
N PHE A 626 7.56 -16.71 -8.51
CA PHE A 626 6.51 -17.64 -8.10
C PHE A 626 5.21 -17.40 -8.88
N CYS A 627 4.83 -16.15 -9.10
CA CYS A 627 3.67 -15.83 -9.95
C CYS A 627 3.88 -16.24 -11.40
N LEU A 628 5.10 -16.14 -11.95
CA LEU A 628 5.41 -16.64 -13.30
C LEU A 628 5.27 -18.15 -13.39
N GLY A 629 5.77 -18.89 -12.39
CA GLY A 629 5.58 -20.33 -12.26
C GLY A 629 4.09 -20.69 -12.18
N ALA A 630 3.39 -20.20 -11.16
CA ALA A 630 1.99 -20.50 -10.92
C ALA A 630 1.10 -20.07 -12.11
N GLY A 631 1.39 -18.94 -12.75
CA GLY A 631 0.68 -18.48 -13.95
C GLY A 631 0.90 -19.39 -15.17
N THR A 632 2.09 -19.99 -15.30
CA THR A 632 2.37 -20.99 -16.33
C THR A 632 1.60 -22.29 -16.08
N LEU A 633 1.56 -22.76 -14.82
CA LEU A 633 0.76 -23.91 -14.44
C LEU A 633 -0.73 -23.67 -14.69
N ALA A 634 -1.23 -22.50 -14.29
CA ALA A 634 -2.62 -22.10 -14.51
C ALA A 634 -2.99 -22.16 -16.00
N GLU A 635 -2.14 -21.62 -16.88
CA GLU A 635 -2.35 -21.71 -18.33
C GLU A 635 -2.32 -23.15 -18.85
N ALA A 636 -1.43 -23.99 -18.32
CA ALA A 636 -1.35 -25.40 -18.71
C ALA A 636 -2.64 -26.17 -18.31
N LEU A 637 -3.10 -26.00 -17.08
CA LEU A 637 -4.33 -26.63 -16.57
C LEU A 637 -5.58 -26.11 -17.27
N TRP A 638 -5.67 -24.78 -17.46
CA TRP A 638 -6.81 -24.13 -18.10
C TRP A 638 -7.08 -24.65 -19.52
N ARG A 639 -6.00 -24.99 -20.24
CA ARG A 639 -6.08 -25.55 -21.59
C ARG A 639 -6.40 -27.04 -21.62
N ARG A 640 -6.03 -27.79 -20.59
CA ARG A 640 -6.08 -29.26 -20.61
C ARG A 640 -7.50 -29.81 -20.49
N SER A 641 -8.31 -29.29 -19.57
CA SER A 641 -9.66 -29.81 -19.32
C SER A 641 -10.56 -28.83 -18.56
N PRO A 642 -11.89 -29.03 -18.55
CA PRO A 642 -12.81 -28.30 -17.68
C PRO A 642 -12.44 -28.40 -16.19
N ALA A 643 -12.01 -29.58 -15.74
CA ALA A 643 -11.52 -29.79 -14.38
C ALA A 643 -10.28 -28.92 -14.08
N GLY A 644 -9.36 -28.77 -15.04
CA GLY A 644 -8.22 -27.86 -14.92
C GLY A 644 -8.65 -26.40 -14.81
N ARG A 645 -9.69 -25.97 -15.53
CA ARG A 645 -10.27 -24.62 -15.40
C ARG A 645 -10.90 -24.41 -14.02
N ALA A 646 -11.64 -25.40 -13.52
CA ALA A 646 -12.21 -25.37 -12.18
C ALA A 646 -11.11 -25.27 -11.11
N ALA A 647 -10.03 -26.05 -11.23
CA ALA A 647 -8.90 -25.98 -10.31
C ALA A 647 -8.24 -24.58 -10.28
N VAL A 648 -8.02 -23.97 -11.45
CA VAL A 648 -7.48 -22.59 -11.54
C VAL A 648 -8.43 -21.57 -10.93
N PHE A 649 -9.73 -21.71 -11.18
CA PHE A 649 -10.75 -20.83 -10.60
C PHE A 649 -10.79 -20.96 -9.06
N LEU A 650 -10.90 -22.18 -8.53
CA LEU A 650 -10.92 -22.44 -7.09
C LEU A 650 -9.65 -21.96 -6.40
N PHE A 651 -8.48 -22.20 -7.00
CA PHE A 651 -7.21 -21.68 -6.47
C PHE A 651 -7.17 -20.15 -6.46
N SER A 652 -7.65 -19.50 -7.52
CA SER A 652 -7.75 -18.03 -7.56
C SER A 652 -8.71 -17.49 -6.51
N CYS A 653 -9.86 -18.15 -6.30
CA CYS A 653 -10.82 -17.80 -5.26
C CYS A 653 -10.23 -17.99 -3.86
N LEU A 654 -9.50 -19.08 -3.62
CA LEU A 654 -8.82 -19.34 -2.35
C LEU A 654 -7.80 -18.23 -2.04
N LEU A 655 -6.91 -17.91 -2.98
CA LEU A 655 -5.95 -16.82 -2.82
C LEU A 655 -6.64 -15.46 -2.64
N GLY A 656 -7.72 -15.21 -3.39
CA GLY A 656 -8.53 -14.02 -3.26
C GLY A 656 -9.16 -13.89 -1.87
N GLY A 657 -9.72 -14.97 -1.33
CA GLY A 657 -10.29 -15.01 0.02
C GLY A 657 -9.24 -14.77 1.10
N ILE A 658 -8.08 -15.44 1.01
CA ILE A 658 -6.97 -15.23 1.95
C ILE A 658 -6.45 -13.79 1.88
N SER A 659 -6.25 -13.26 0.68
CA SER A 659 -5.84 -11.87 0.48
C SER A 659 -6.86 -10.87 0.98
N LEU A 660 -8.16 -11.14 0.83
CA LEU A 660 -9.21 -10.28 1.36
C LEU A 660 -9.18 -10.25 2.89
N VAL A 661 -9.05 -11.42 3.54
CA VAL A 661 -8.91 -11.49 5.00
C VAL A 661 -7.68 -10.72 5.47
N ARG A 662 -6.53 -10.92 4.82
CA ARG A 662 -5.28 -10.20 5.15
C ARG A 662 -5.38 -8.71 4.87
N TRP A 663 -6.03 -8.31 3.79
CA TRP A 663 -6.31 -6.91 3.48
C TRP A 663 -7.18 -6.27 4.56
N LEU A 664 -8.26 -6.92 4.98
CA LEU A 664 -9.09 -6.47 6.09
C LEU A 664 -8.27 -6.36 7.37
N GLU A 665 -7.44 -7.36 7.68
CA GLU A 665 -6.55 -7.30 8.84
C GLU A 665 -5.61 -6.09 8.76
N TYR A 666 -4.90 -5.89 7.65
CA TYR A 666 -3.91 -4.83 7.51
C TYR A 666 -4.50 -3.42 7.43
N ILE A 667 -5.74 -3.28 6.95
CA ILE A 667 -6.40 -1.98 6.81
C ILE A 667 -7.29 -1.64 8.01
N LEU A 668 -7.92 -2.65 8.64
CA LEU A 668 -8.95 -2.44 9.67
C LEU A 668 -8.56 -2.93 11.08
N VAL A 669 -7.61 -3.85 11.23
CA VAL A 669 -7.38 -4.55 12.50
C VAL A 669 -5.97 -4.36 13.05
N LYS A 670 -4.95 -4.46 12.21
CA LYS A 670 -3.57 -4.67 12.66
C LYS A 670 -2.97 -3.35 13.14
N ARG A 671 -2.70 -3.32 14.46
CA ARG A 671 -2.04 -2.26 15.27
C ARG A 671 -2.96 -1.16 15.84
N HIS A 672 -4.21 -1.50 16.12
CA HIS A 672 -5.05 -0.76 17.08
C HIS A 672 -4.76 -1.10 18.56
N PHE A 673 -3.76 -1.97 18.79
CA PHE A 673 -3.24 -2.37 20.10
C PHE A 673 -1.72 -2.49 20.03
N VAL A 674 -1.03 -1.46 20.50
CA VAL A 674 0.16 -1.58 21.37
C VAL A 674 -0.01 -0.50 22.42
#